data_AF-A0A2N5YSE8-F1
#
_entry.id   AF-A0A2N5YSE8-F1
#
_cell.length_a   1.000
_cell.length_b   1.000
_cell.length_c   1.000
_cell.angle_alpha   90.00
_cell.angle_beta   90.00
_cell.angle_gamma   90.00
#
_symmetry.space_group_name_H-M   'P 1'
#
loop_
_entity.id
_entity.type
_entity.pdbx_description
1 polymer ?
#
loop_
_entity_poly.entity_id
_entity_poly.type
_entity_poly.pdbx_seq_one_letter_code
_entity_poly.pdbx_strand_id
1 'polypeptide(L)'
;MKKIIFTLLISLSINLAFGTTYYVSNSGIDENDGLTTETSWQTLEKVNNFEFQPGDSVLFECGSVWRGQLVPQSGEIDNHIYYGSYGDGTKPLLLGSIEQNLVSDWTEIEPNIWSTETPGIIGSEQIANSSFDSDASGWNFYTEGAASASGSWTDEDYMSASGSYKIECVSSGDNVYEIQFSYLNLNVESGKTYSLSFNAKSSESFVPAGVLLMQPVPPYQSYSSNNVSMSQISTEWESYSVYFIANTDASDAMLDIFFGANMPDNSVLFLDDISFKEAEITSGLTMDVGNIIFDEEADFGVKKNSQADLLEQGDFYFDNDTYSLKIYSESNPAEYYSDIECALTQNIINEQDVSYAIYDGLELKYGGGHGIGGGNTNNIVIRNCEISFIGGGVIYIEPHGYVRYGNGIEFWENASNNLVENCTVYEVYDAAITNQNAGQIATQTNIVYRNNLIYNSEWSFEYWNSPAESVTSDIYFINNTCLFAGNSWAHEQRHDKRGHHLNFFECQANTENFIIQNNIFYEATSAGMYYLLYSNLDDMELNYNCWYQTWTDTVADIRWGESLHGYYTMSNFNEFYTDYNQSLHSFCEDPDLTSTIGLNVNLQNSSPCIDAGNPNILPYGDLDYFGIERLLDGNGDEEIVVDIGCAEYQNPLYVKQEIESMDFIYPNPSDGIIYIDSDMIHTDMNIEIFTSSGQLVFQLFKAELGEINIKALPPGLYYLKAIEANKIRVQKLILQ
;
A
#
# COMPACT_ATOMS: atom_id res chain seq x y z
N MET A 1 7.94 -54.61 -57.98
CA MET A 1 8.45 -53.91 -56.78
C MET A 1 7.35 -52.98 -56.27
N LYS A 2 6.71 -53.34 -55.15
CA LYS A 2 5.70 -52.50 -54.48
C LYS A 2 6.45 -51.46 -53.65
N LYS A 3 6.25 -50.16 -53.93
CA LYS A 3 6.74 -49.07 -53.08
C LYS A 3 5.72 -48.86 -51.96
N ILE A 4 6.15 -49.07 -50.73
CA ILE A 4 5.41 -48.73 -49.52
C ILE A 4 5.71 -47.25 -49.24
N ILE A 5 4.67 -46.42 -49.18
CA ILE A 5 4.73 -45.03 -48.74
C ILE A 5 4.42 -45.06 -47.24
N PHE A 6 5.38 -44.62 -46.41
CA PHE A 6 5.17 -44.36 -45.00
C PHE A 6 4.77 -42.89 -44.85
N THR A 7 3.52 -42.63 -44.46
CA THR A 7 3.06 -41.29 -44.05
C THR A 7 3.33 -41.16 -42.56
N LEU A 8 4.24 -40.25 -42.20
CA LEU A 8 4.50 -39.87 -40.81
C LEU A 8 3.41 -38.87 -40.39
N LEU A 9 2.46 -39.29 -39.55
CA LEU A 9 1.56 -38.38 -38.84
C LEU A 9 2.33 -37.80 -37.65
N ILE A 10 2.60 -36.50 -37.68
CA ILE A 10 3.04 -35.73 -36.50
C ILE A 10 1.75 -35.26 -35.83
N SER A 11 1.40 -35.84 -34.69
CA SER A 11 0.34 -35.31 -33.83
C SER A 11 0.90 -34.10 -33.09
N LEU A 12 0.50 -32.90 -33.49
CA LEU A 12 0.73 -31.68 -32.74
C LEU A 12 -0.25 -31.70 -31.55
N SER A 13 0.19 -32.15 -30.39
CA SER A 13 -0.54 -31.98 -29.14
C SER A 13 -0.36 -30.52 -28.71
N ILE A 14 -1.41 -29.73 -28.93
CA ILE A 14 -1.54 -28.40 -28.33
C ILE A 14 -1.82 -28.66 -26.84
N ASN A 15 -0.80 -28.54 -25.99
CA ASN A 15 -1.02 -28.40 -24.56
C ASN A 15 -1.57 -26.99 -24.34
N LEU A 16 -2.89 -26.87 -24.17
CA LEU A 16 -3.45 -25.74 -23.46
C LEU A 16 -2.98 -25.91 -22.01
N ALA A 17 -1.93 -25.17 -21.62
CA ALA A 17 -1.56 -25.08 -20.22
C ALA A 17 -2.65 -24.26 -19.53
N PHE A 18 -3.49 -24.92 -18.74
CA PHE A 18 -4.34 -24.23 -17.79
C PHE A 18 -3.48 -23.90 -16.58
N GLY A 19 -3.55 -22.66 -16.10
CA GLY A 19 -2.92 -22.27 -14.84
C GLY A 19 -3.44 -23.10 -13.68
N THR A 20 -2.56 -23.32 -12.70
CA THR A 20 -2.88 -24.04 -11.47
C THR A 20 -3.43 -23.07 -10.44
N THR A 21 -4.49 -23.46 -9.75
CA THR A 21 -5.04 -22.69 -8.63
C THR A 21 -4.48 -23.22 -7.32
N TYR A 22 -3.91 -22.33 -6.52
CA TYR A 22 -3.41 -22.57 -5.17
C TYR A 22 -4.28 -21.83 -4.16
N TYR A 23 -4.53 -22.47 -3.01
CA TYR A 23 -5.38 -21.95 -1.94
C TYR A 23 -4.55 -21.64 -0.71
N VAL A 24 -4.85 -20.53 -0.05
CA VAL A 24 -4.20 -20.06 1.17
C VAL A 24 -5.28 -19.77 2.22
N SER A 25 -5.11 -20.29 3.44
CA SER A 25 -6.02 -20.08 4.59
C SER A 25 -5.21 -20.07 5.87
N ASN A 26 -5.58 -19.27 6.88
CA ASN A 26 -4.92 -19.35 8.19
C ASN A 26 -5.05 -20.73 8.87
N SER A 27 -6.00 -21.56 8.44
CA SER A 27 -6.18 -22.95 8.88
C SER A 27 -5.37 -23.98 8.07
N GLY A 28 -4.67 -23.53 7.02
CA GLY A 28 -3.84 -24.35 6.15
C GLY A 28 -2.53 -24.82 6.79
N ILE A 29 -1.70 -25.49 5.99
CA ILE A 29 -0.39 -26.03 6.39
C ILE A 29 0.58 -25.89 5.20
N ASP A 30 1.75 -25.28 5.39
CA ASP A 30 2.67 -24.94 4.28
C ASP A 30 3.37 -26.15 3.63
N GLU A 31 3.34 -27.31 4.28
CA GLU A 31 3.76 -28.59 3.69
C GLU A 31 2.73 -29.19 2.73
N ASN A 32 1.51 -28.66 2.66
CA ASN A 32 0.50 -29.13 1.71
C ASN A 32 0.86 -28.75 0.26
N ASP A 33 0.15 -29.35 -0.70
CA ASP A 33 0.32 -29.04 -2.12
C ASP A 33 -0.35 -27.72 -2.55
N GLY A 34 -1.26 -27.17 -1.74
CA GLY A 34 -1.99 -25.94 -2.03
C GLY A 34 -3.13 -26.12 -3.03
N LEU A 35 -3.38 -27.32 -3.57
CA LEU A 35 -4.22 -27.50 -4.76
C LEU A 35 -5.72 -27.59 -4.48
N THR A 36 -6.12 -27.64 -3.21
CA THR A 36 -7.51 -27.65 -2.78
C THR A 36 -7.69 -26.81 -1.52
N THR A 37 -8.93 -26.42 -1.22
CA THR A 37 -9.26 -25.72 0.03
C THR A 37 -8.91 -26.53 1.27
N GLU A 38 -8.96 -27.86 1.21
CA GLU A 38 -8.61 -28.76 2.32
C GLU A 38 -7.10 -29.00 2.45
N THR A 39 -6.33 -28.72 1.40
CA THR A 39 -4.87 -28.83 1.37
C THR A 39 -4.23 -27.46 1.09
N SER A 40 -4.82 -26.39 1.61
CA SER A 40 -4.33 -25.03 1.44
C SER A 40 -3.00 -24.82 2.17
N TRP A 41 -2.22 -23.86 1.68
CA TRP A 41 -1.09 -23.27 2.41
C TRP A 41 -1.58 -22.33 3.50
N GLN A 42 -0.67 -21.95 4.39
CA GLN A 42 -0.95 -21.14 5.56
C GLN A 42 -0.42 -19.71 5.44
N THR A 43 0.82 -19.53 4.99
CA THR A 43 1.57 -18.28 5.18
C THR A 43 1.84 -17.52 3.88
N LEU A 44 2.06 -16.20 4.00
CA LEU A 44 2.63 -15.38 2.91
C LEU A 44 4.05 -15.81 2.56
N GLU A 45 4.85 -16.26 3.53
CA GLU A 45 6.20 -16.75 3.28
C GLU A 45 6.19 -17.92 2.30
N LYS A 46 5.25 -18.86 2.46
CA LYS A 46 5.08 -19.97 1.52
C LYS A 46 4.73 -19.49 0.11
N VAL A 47 3.82 -18.51 0.00
CA VAL A 47 3.43 -17.91 -1.29
C VAL A 47 4.63 -17.23 -1.95
N ASN A 48 5.34 -16.38 -1.22
CA ASN A 48 6.48 -15.61 -1.74
C ASN A 48 7.64 -16.51 -2.19
N ASN A 49 7.86 -17.65 -1.54
CA ASN A 49 8.93 -18.59 -1.86
C ASN A 49 8.55 -19.67 -2.89
N PHE A 50 7.29 -19.75 -3.32
CA PHE A 50 6.85 -20.73 -4.31
C PHE A 50 7.07 -20.21 -5.73
N GLU A 51 7.67 -21.01 -6.62
CA GLU A 51 7.89 -20.63 -8.03
C GLU A 51 6.60 -20.85 -8.86
N PHE A 52 5.86 -19.78 -9.12
CA PHE A 52 4.63 -19.84 -9.92
C PHE A 52 4.93 -19.89 -11.42
N GLN A 53 3.98 -20.42 -12.19
CA GLN A 53 4.01 -20.37 -13.65
C GLN A 53 3.00 -19.33 -14.16
N PRO A 54 3.27 -18.67 -15.31
CA PRO A 54 2.29 -17.79 -15.94
C PRO A 54 0.92 -18.44 -16.10
N GLY A 55 -0.13 -17.73 -15.69
CA GLY A 55 -1.51 -18.20 -15.67
C GLY A 55 -1.97 -18.81 -14.34
N ASP A 56 -1.05 -19.10 -13.41
CA ASP A 56 -1.41 -19.63 -12.08
C ASP A 56 -2.27 -18.63 -11.29
N SER A 57 -3.02 -19.15 -10.32
CA SER A 57 -3.86 -18.35 -9.40
C SER A 57 -3.53 -18.68 -7.96
N VAL A 58 -3.43 -17.67 -7.11
CA VAL A 58 -3.29 -17.75 -5.66
C VAL A 58 -4.54 -17.14 -5.03
N LEU A 59 -5.34 -17.97 -4.38
CA LEU A 59 -6.61 -17.56 -3.78
C LEU A 59 -6.49 -17.57 -2.25
N PHE A 60 -6.70 -16.42 -1.65
CA PHE A 60 -6.74 -16.21 -0.20
C PHE A 60 -8.18 -16.37 0.33
N GLU A 61 -8.33 -17.05 1.46
CA GLU A 61 -9.65 -17.29 2.07
C GLU A 61 -10.27 -16.00 2.62
N CYS A 62 -11.53 -15.72 2.25
CA CYS A 62 -12.31 -14.64 2.84
C CYS A 62 -12.42 -14.80 4.37
N GLY A 63 -12.28 -13.70 5.11
CA GLY A 63 -12.29 -13.68 6.57
C GLY A 63 -10.99 -14.11 7.25
N SER A 64 -9.97 -14.53 6.50
CA SER A 64 -8.61 -14.76 7.03
C SER A 64 -7.76 -13.48 7.01
N VAL A 65 -6.75 -13.44 7.87
CA VAL A 65 -5.83 -12.31 8.06
C VAL A 65 -4.39 -12.78 7.91
N TRP A 66 -3.60 -12.06 7.12
CA TRP A 66 -2.16 -12.26 6.98
C TRP A 66 -1.42 -11.00 7.36
N ARG A 67 -0.28 -11.14 8.05
CA ARG A 67 0.62 -10.04 8.38
C ARG A 67 1.91 -10.16 7.57
N GLY A 68 2.42 -9.02 7.09
CA GLY A 68 3.65 -8.92 6.31
C GLY A 68 3.41 -8.47 4.87
N GLN A 69 4.39 -8.74 4.01
CA GLN A 69 4.41 -8.29 2.62
C GLN A 69 4.16 -9.44 1.65
N LEU A 70 3.28 -9.23 0.67
CA LEU A 70 3.18 -10.06 -0.53
C LEU A 70 4.16 -9.55 -1.60
N VAL A 71 4.96 -10.46 -2.16
CA VAL A 71 5.88 -10.18 -3.26
C VAL A 71 5.40 -10.99 -4.48
N PRO A 72 4.59 -10.39 -5.37
CA PRO A 72 4.04 -11.08 -6.51
C PRO A 72 5.11 -11.35 -7.56
N GLN A 73 4.89 -12.42 -8.33
CA GLN A 73 5.70 -12.81 -9.47
C GLN A 73 5.02 -12.44 -10.79
N SER A 74 5.83 -12.28 -11.84
CA SER A 74 5.37 -11.92 -13.17
C SER A 74 4.72 -13.09 -13.91
N GLY A 75 3.59 -12.81 -14.56
CA GLY A 75 3.02 -13.68 -15.58
C GLY A 75 3.61 -13.42 -16.97
N GLU A 76 2.84 -13.79 -17.99
CA GLU A 76 3.17 -13.55 -19.40
C GLU A 76 1.95 -13.00 -20.13
N ILE A 77 2.15 -12.54 -21.36
CA ILE A 77 1.03 -12.13 -22.23
C ILE A 77 -0.05 -13.23 -22.30
N ASP A 78 -1.30 -12.81 -22.17
CA ASP A 78 -2.50 -13.65 -22.07
C ASP A 78 -2.55 -14.62 -20.86
N ASN A 79 -1.54 -14.65 -20.00
CA ASN A 79 -1.39 -15.59 -18.88
C ASN A 79 -0.91 -14.85 -17.63
N HIS A 80 -1.77 -13.98 -17.11
CA HIS A 80 -1.46 -13.25 -15.87
C HIS A 80 -1.42 -14.20 -14.68
N ILE A 81 -0.57 -13.92 -13.70
CA ILE A 81 -0.71 -14.56 -12.39
C ILE A 81 -1.79 -13.82 -11.60
N TYR A 82 -2.77 -14.55 -11.09
CA TYR A 82 -3.93 -13.99 -10.40
C TYR A 82 -3.78 -14.16 -8.89
N TYR A 83 -3.80 -13.07 -8.13
CA TYR A 83 -3.87 -13.07 -6.67
C TYR A 83 -5.24 -12.52 -6.27
N GLY A 84 -6.08 -13.34 -5.65
CA GLY A 84 -7.42 -12.91 -5.30
C GLY A 84 -8.02 -13.71 -4.17
N SER A 85 -9.34 -13.70 -4.07
CA SER A 85 -10.07 -14.27 -2.93
C SER A 85 -10.90 -15.51 -3.29
N TYR A 86 -11.21 -16.32 -2.27
CA TYR A 86 -12.21 -17.38 -2.36
C TYR A 86 -13.02 -17.52 -1.07
N GLY A 87 -14.23 -18.08 -1.19
CA GLY A 87 -15.14 -18.24 -0.06
C GLY A 87 -16.04 -17.03 0.15
N ASP A 88 -16.89 -17.11 1.16
CA ASP A 88 -17.84 -16.07 1.53
C ASP A 88 -17.31 -15.28 2.74
N GLY A 89 -17.68 -13.99 2.85
CA GLY A 89 -17.33 -13.17 4.02
C GLY A 89 -16.65 -11.86 3.65
N THR A 90 -15.92 -11.28 4.61
CA THR A 90 -15.06 -10.11 4.37
C THR A 90 -13.90 -10.50 3.46
N LYS A 91 -13.35 -9.53 2.73
CA LYS A 91 -12.18 -9.76 1.87
C LYS A 91 -11.01 -10.32 2.70
N PRO A 92 -10.13 -11.13 2.11
CA PRO A 92 -8.85 -11.49 2.70
C PRO A 92 -8.09 -10.23 3.14
N LEU A 93 -7.71 -10.15 4.40
CA LEU A 93 -7.03 -8.98 4.96
C LEU A 93 -5.52 -9.19 5.01
N LEU A 94 -4.77 -8.31 4.37
CA LEU A 94 -3.31 -8.24 4.43
C LEU A 94 -2.92 -7.01 5.25
N LEU A 95 -2.23 -7.23 6.36
CA LEU A 95 -1.79 -6.20 7.30
C LEU A 95 -0.29 -5.96 7.16
N GLY A 96 0.08 -4.68 6.96
CA GLY A 96 1.47 -4.21 7.00
C GLY A 96 2.00 -3.93 8.40
N SER A 97 1.21 -4.25 9.43
CA SER A 97 1.50 -3.95 10.83
C SER A 97 1.74 -5.18 11.69
N ILE A 98 2.33 -4.92 12.85
CA ILE A 98 2.43 -5.87 13.94
C ILE A 98 1.75 -5.33 15.19
N GLU A 99 1.20 -6.24 16.00
CA GLU A 99 0.56 -5.89 17.27
C GLU A 99 1.61 -5.67 18.38
N GLN A 100 1.32 -4.74 19.30
CA GLN A 100 2.05 -4.58 20.58
C GLN A 100 1.04 -4.54 21.75
N ASN A 101 0.15 -5.52 21.76
CA ASN A 101 -1.07 -5.58 22.59
C ASN A 101 -0.85 -6.17 23.99
N LEU A 102 0.34 -6.64 24.33
CA LEU A 102 0.60 -7.23 25.64
C LEU A 102 1.23 -6.21 26.59
N VAL A 103 0.81 -6.25 27.86
CA VAL A 103 1.46 -5.46 28.93
C VAL A 103 2.96 -5.72 29.00
N SER A 104 3.39 -6.94 28.67
CA SER A 104 4.80 -7.35 28.62
C SER A 104 5.59 -6.75 27.46
N ASP A 105 4.91 -6.25 26.42
CA ASP A 105 5.58 -5.62 25.27
C ASP A 105 6.19 -4.28 25.67
N TRP A 106 5.76 -3.69 26.80
CA TRP A 106 6.08 -2.33 27.20
C TRP A 106 6.77 -2.25 28.56
N THR A 107 7.93 -1.58 28.59
CA THR A 107 8.65 -1.22 29.81
C THR A 107 8.74 0.29 29.96
N GLU A 108 8.36 0.82 31.12
CA GLU A 108 8.55 2.25 31.43
C GLU A 108 10.05 2.53 31.65
N ILE A 109 10.64 3.37 30.79
CA ILE A 109 12.06 3.72 30.82
C ILE A 109 12.31 5.10 31.45
N GLU A 110 11.33 6.00 31.35
CA GLU A 110 11.26 7.30 32.03
C GLU A 110 9.79 7.55 32.39
N PRO A 111 9.46 8.50 33.30
CA PRO A 111 8.07 8.77 33.64
C PRO A 111 7.21 9.02 32.39
N ASN A 112 6.20 8.18 32.19
CA ASN A 112 5.29 8.15 31.04
C ASN A 112 5.94 7.80 29.68
N ILE A 113 7.23 7.49 29.63
CA ILE A 113 7.89 7.03 28.39
C ILE A 113 8.06 5.53 28.48
N TRP A 114 7.36 4.83 27.59
CA TRP A 114 7.37 3.37 27.49
C TRP A 114 8.13 2.96 26.24
N SER A 115 8.88 1.86 26.35
CA SER A 115 9.64 1.30 25.25
C SER A 115 9.32 -0.17 25.08
N THR A 116 9.28 -0.61 23.82
CA THR A 116 9.42 -2.02 23.48
C THR A 116 10.83 -2.53 23.78
N GLU A 117 10.98 -3.86 23.91
CA GLU A 117 12.27 -4.48 24.15
C GLU A 117 13.23 -4.27 22.97
N THR A 118 14.48 -3.97 23.28
CA THR A 118 15.57 -3.97 22.29
C THR A 118 15.96 -5.41 21.92
N PRO A 119 16.52 -5.66 20.72
CA PRO A 119 16.92 -7.00 20.30
C PRO A 119 17.80 -7.73 21.31
N GLY A 120 17.45 -8.98 21.62
CA GLY A 120 18.15 -9.82 22.60
C GLY A 120 19.28 -10.63 21.97
N ILE A 121 20.43 -10.73 22.65
CA ILE A 121 21.55 -11.56 22.18
C ILE A 121 21.27 -13.05 22.46
N ILE A 122 21.26 -13.87 21.42
CA ILE A 122 20.98 -15.32 21.50
C ILE A 122 22.16 -16.20 21.05
N GLY A 123 23.08 -15.63 20.25
CA GLY A 123 24.22 -16.34 19.69
C GLY A 123 25.47 -16.36 20.57
N SER A 124 26.41 -17.24 20.22
CA SER A 124 27.79 -17.17 20.72
C SER A 124 28.63 -16.16 19.95
N GLU A 125 29.70 -15.69 20.58
CA GLU A 125 30.69 -14.81 19.95
C GLU A 125 31.29 -15.43 18.69
N GLN A 126 31.32 -14.65 17.59
CA GLN A 126 32.01 -15.04 16.35
C GLN A 126 33.41 -14.44 16.23
N ILE A 127 33.72 -13.40 17.01
CA ILE A 127 35.02 -12.73 17.01
C ILE A 127 35.97 -13.39 18.04
N ALA A 128 37.12 -13.89 17.58
CA ALA A 128 38.05 -14.62 18.45
C ALA A 128 38.91 -13.72 19.36
N ASN A 129 39.15 -12.47 18.96
CA ASN A 129 39.96 -11.49 19.70
C ASN A 129 39.15 -10.19 19.90
N SER A 130 38.05 -10.32 20.64
CA SER A 130 37.06 -9.26 20.84
C SER A 130 37.53 -8.16 21.80
N SER A 131 38.30 -8.50 22.84
CA SER A 131 38.68 -7.58 23.93
C SER A 131 40.11 -7.06 23.85
N PHE A 132 40.88 -7.43 22.83
CA PHE A 132 42.27 -6.98 22.66
C PHE A 132 43.18 -7.19 23.89
N ASP A 133 42.95 -8.26 24.67
CA ASP A 133 43.67 -8.50 25.94
C ASP A 133 45.20 -8.52 25.82
N SER A 134 45.73 -8.90 24.65
CA SER A 134 47.17 -9.11 24.46
C SER A 134 47.73 -8.71 23.09
N ASP A 135 46.90 -8.66 22.06
CA ASP A 135 47.28 -8.21 20.72
C ASP A 135 46.01 -7.82 19.90
N ALA A 136 46.20 -7.48 18.63
CA ALA A 136 45.13 -7.23 17.67
C ALA A 136 45.06 -8.29 16.55
N SER A 137 45.51 -9.51 16.83
CA SER A 137 45.51 -10.61 15.85
C SER A 137 44.10 -10.87 15.33
N GLY A 138 43.95 -11.06 14.02
CA GLY A 138 42.67 -11.33 13.35
C GLY A 138 41.96 -10.09 12.80
N TRP A 139 42.29 -8.90 13.30
CA TRP A 139 41.77 -7.63 12.82
C TRP A 139 42.63 -7.05 11.70
N ASN A 140 41.98 -6.39 10.75
CA ASN A 140 42.64 -5.71 9.65
C ASN A 140 42.42 -4.21 9.75
N PHE A 141 43.52 -3.47 9.82
CA PHE A 141 43.50 -2.03 9.62
C PHE A 141 44.03 -1.72 8.23
N TYR A 142 43.28 -0.90 7.50
CA TYR A 142 43.62 -0.52 6.15
C TYR A 142 43.57 1.00 6.01
N THR A 143 44.54 1.54 5.28
CA THR A 143 44.56 2.96 4.92
C THR A 143 45.14 3.13 3.52
N GLU A 144 44.59 4.08 2.77
CA GLU A 144 45.03 4.41 1.42
C GLU A 144 44.77 5.89 1.06
N GLY A 145 45.09 6.25 -0.18
CA GLY A 145 44.71 7.56 -0.73
C GLY A 145 45.38 8.74 -0.04
N ALA A 146 44.59 9.78 0.25
CA ALA A 146 45.04 10.99 0.92
C ALA A 146 45.10 10.83 2.45
N ALA A 147 44.46 9.80 3.00
CA ALA A 147 44.51 9.53 4.42
C ALA A 147 45.92 9.15 4.89
N SER A 148 46.21 9.50 6.14
CA SER A 148 47.44 9.16 6.83
C SER A 148 47.07 8.79 8.26
N ALA A 149 46.87 7.51 8.51
CA ALA A 149 46.58 6.98 9.82
C ALA A 149 47.37 5.69 10.11
N SER A 150 47.50 5.33 11.39
CA SER A 150 48.09 4.06 11.81
C SER A 150 47.26 3.37 12.89
N GLY A 151 46.98 2.09 12.70
CA GLY A 151 46.32 1.23 13.67
C GLY A 151 47.30 0.33 14.43
N SER A 152 47.13 0.19 15.74
CA SER A 152 47.96 -0.69 16.57
C SER A 152 47.24 -1.10 17.86
N TRP A 153 47.61 -2.26 18.41
CA TRP A 153 47.24 -2.62 19.78
C TRP A 153 47.95 -1.70 20.80
N THR A 154 47.29 -1.39 21.92
CA THR A 154 47.87 -0.60 23.00
C THR A 154 47.35 -1.02 24.39
N ASP A 155 48.17 -0.81 25.43
CA ASP A 155 47.78 -0.87 26.85
C ASP A 155 47.72 0.52 27.51
N GLU A 156 47.75 1.58 26.70
CA GLU A 156 47.75 2.99 27.17
C GLU A 156 46.37 3.41 27.71
N ASP A 157 45.31 2.98 27.05
CA ASP A 157 43.92 3.31 27.38
C ASP A 157 43.01 2.17 26.90
N TYR A 158 42.05 1.76 27.71
CA TYR A 158 41.16 0.63 27.43
C TYR A 158 39.92 0.71 28.31
N MET A 159 38.81 0.12 27.85
CA MET A 159 37.60 -0.02 28.63
C MET A 159 37.68 -1.27 29.50
N SER A 160 38.11 -2.39 28.92
CA SER A 160 38.37 -3.64 29.63
C SER A 160 39.86 -3.97 29.63
N ALA A 161 40.39 -4.34 30.81
CA ALA A 161 41.82 -4.63 30.92
C ALA A 161 42.17 -5.90 30.13
N SER A 162 43.27 -5.95 29.37
CA SER A 162 44.48 -5.13 29.54
C SER A 162 44.91 -4.32 28.30
N GLY A 163 44.07 -4.16 27.29
CA GLY A 163 44.44 -3.41 26.09
C GLY A 163 43.26 -3.08 25.20
N SER A 164 43.48 -2.24 24.20
CA SER A 164 42.50 -1.83 23.20
C SER A 164 43.15 -1.67 21.83
N TYR A 165 42.36 -1.42 20.79
CA TYR A 165 42.84 -1.02 19.48
C TYR A 165 42.91 0.49 19.36
N LYS A 166 44.07 1.04 19.00
CA LYS A 166 44.32 2.47 18.80
C LYS A 166 44.49 2.80 17.33
N ILE A 167 43.73 3.76 16.83
CA ILE A 167 43.90 4.37 15.51
C ILE A 167 44.37 5.83 15.71
N GLU A 168 45.59 6.13 15.27
CA GLU A 168 46.14 7.49 15.27
C GLU A 168 45.97 8.10 13.88
N CYS A 169 45.10 9.11 13.76
CA CYS A 169 44.80 9.80 12.52
C CYS A 169 45.59 11.11 12.42
N VAL A 170 46.46 11.23 11.41
CA VAL A 170 47.10 12.52 11.06
C VAL A 170 46.25 13.28 10.06
N SER A 171 45.71 12.56 9.07
CA SER A 171 44.71 13.09 8.13
C SER A 171 43.72 12.00 7.74
N SER A 172 42.44 12.33 7.72
CA SER A 172 41.35 11.38 7.39
C SER A 172 41.13 11.17 5.90
N GLY A 173 41.79 11.98 5.06
CA GLY A 173 41.66 11.91 3.62
C GLY A 173 40.34 12.48 3.10
N ASP A 174 40.02 12.14 1.86
CA ASP A 174 38.90 12.73 1.11
C ASP A 174 37.73 11.76 0.94
N ASN A 175 37.95 10.45 1.15
CA ASN A 175 36.94 9.41 0.92
C ASN A 175 36.72 8.53 2.16
N VAL A 176 35.48 8.07 2.34
CA VAL A 176 35.06 7.28 3.52
C VAL A 176 35.83 5.98 3.71
N TYR A 177 36.26 5.36 2.61
CA TYR A 177 36.99 4.09 2.60
C TYR A 177 38.51 4.23 2.83
N GLU A 178 39.06 5.44 2.98
CA GLU A 178 40.51 5.62 3.10
C GLU A 178 41.09 5.27 4.48
N ILE A 179 40.22 5.07 5.48
CA ILE A 179 40.56 4.49 6.78
C ILE A 179 39.49 3.46 7.13
N GLN A 180 39.88 2.19 7.25
CA GLN A 180 39.01 1.05 7.50
C GLN A 180 39.52 0.19 8.65
N PHE A 181 38.59 -0.40 9.38
CA PHE A 181 38.87 -1.38 10.41
C PHE A 181 37.89 -2.55 10.32
N SER A 182 38.41 -3.73 9.96
CA SER A 182 37.58 -4.86 9.55
C SER A 182 37.95 -6.19 10.19
N TYR A 183 36.95 -7.08 10.21
CA TYR A 183 37.05 -8.48 10.61
C TYR A 183 36.38 -9.36 9.55
N LEU A 184 37.01 -10.48 9.18
CA LEU A 184 36.59 -11.32 8.05
C LEU A 184 36.17 -12.72 8.51
N ASN A 185 35.46 -13.42 7.62
CA ASN A 185 35.02 -14.80 7.77
C ASN A 185 33.98 -14.99 8.90
N LEU A 186 33.07 -14.03 9.01
CA LEU A 186 31.88 -14.15 9.82
C LEU A 186 30.87 -15.05 9.10
N ASN A 187 30.09 -15.81 9.88
CA ASN A 187 29.01 -16.63 9.38
C ASN A 187 27.69 -15.90 9.61
N VAL A 188 26.92 -15.76 8.53
CA VAL A 188 25.59 -15.16 8.54
C VAL A 188 24.64 -16.06 7.76
N GLU A 189 23.40 -16.14 8.23
CA GLU A 189 22.32 -16.89 7.60
C GLU A 189 21.20 -15.92 7.23
N SER A 190 20.64 -16.09 6.04
CA SER A 190 19.59 -15.20 5.52
C SER A 190 18.39 -15.16 6.47
N GLY A 191 17.86 -13.95 6.70
CA GLY A 191 16.74 -13.68 7.59
C GLY A 191 17.12 -13.54 9.07
N LYS A 192 18.35 -13.91 9.49
CA LYS A 192 18.78 -13.73 10.89
C LYS A 192 19.29 -12.32 11.16
N THR A 193 19.14 -11.89 12.41
CA THR A 193 19.70 -10.63 12.90
C THR A 193 21.03 -10.85 13.62
N TYR A 194 21.99 -9.96 13.41
CA TYR A 194 23.27 -9.96 14.08
C TYR A 194 23.56 -8.60 14.71
N SER A 195 23.99 -8.60 15.96
CA SER A 195 24.42 -7.40 16.68
C SER A 195 25.93 -7.24 16.57
N LEU A 196 26.37 -6.08 16.10
CA LEU A 196 27.69 -5.55 16.40
C LEU A 196 27.58 -4.67 17.64
N SER A 197 28.40 -4.94 18.64
CA SER A 197 28.60 -4.04 19.78
C SER A 197 30.08 -3.80 20.01
N PHE A 198 30.43 -2.60 20.49
CA PHE A 198 31.80 -2.25 20.82
C PHE A 198 31.84 -1.07 21.79
N ASN A 199 32.93 -0.94 22.52
CA ASN A 199 33.26 0.26 23.26
C ASN A 199 34.17 1.15 22.41
N ALA A 200 33.95 2.46 22.44
CA ALA A 200 34.84 3.40 21.77
C ALA A 200 34.97 4.72 22.52
N LYS A 201 36.07 5.41 22.26
CA LYS A 201 36.21 6.84 22.50
C LYS A 201 37.20 7.46 21.54
N SER A 202 37.05 8.76 21.28
CA SER A 202 37.96 9.52 20.43
C SER A 202 38.52 10.74 21.15
N SER A 203 39.72 11.21 20.81
CA SER A 203 40.22 12.48 21.35
C SER A 203 39.39 13.69 20.90
N GLU A 204 38.63 13.55 19.81
CA GLU A 204 37.65 14.51 19.32
C GLU A 204 36.38 13.77 18.85
N SER A 205 35.20 14.23 19.24
CA SER A 205 33.95 13.55 18.91
C SER A 205 33.65 13.60 17.40
N PHE A 206 33.18 12.49 16.83
CA PHE A 206 32.83 12.42 15.41
C PHE A 206 31.87 11.27 15.13
N VAL A 207 31.18 11.32 13.99
CA VAL A 207 30.32 10.23 13.51
C VAL A 207 31.11 9.41 12.49
N PRO A 208 31.35 8.10 12.72
CA PRO A 208 31.97 7.22 11.73
C PRO A 208 31.25 7.33 10.38
N ALA A 209 31.98 7.14 9.28
CA ALA A 209 31.41 7.28 7.95
C ALA A 209 30.40 6.17 7.61
N GLY A 210 30.50 5.02 8.30
CA GLY A 210 29.52 3.95 8.21
C GLY A 210 30.07 2.63 8.76
N VAL A 211 29.21 1.62 8.79
CA VAL A 211 29.58 0.24 9.07
C VAL A 211 28.81 -0.67 8.15
N LEU A 212 29.49 -1.65 7.55
CA LEU A 212 28.87 -2.59 6.60
C LEU A 212 29.19 -4.03 6.96
N LEU A 213 28.22 -4.90 6.67
CA LEU A 213 28.38 -6.33 6.59
C LEU A 213 28.34 -6.71 5.11
N MET A 214 29.45 -7.18 4.55
CA MET A 214 29.59 -7.31 3.09
C MET A 214 30.55 -8.42 2.64
N GLN A 215 30.53 -8.70 1.34
CA GLN A 215 31.51 -9.56 0.68
C GLN A 215 32.93 -8.98 0.81
N PRO A 216 33.97 -9.76 1.15
CA PRO A 216 35.33 -9.25 1.37
C PRO A 216 36.11 -8.92 0.09
N VAL A 217 35.50 -9.16 -1.08
CA VAL A 217 36.11 -8.99 -2.41
C VAL A 217 35.14 -8.28 -3.35
N PRO A 218 35.64 -7.62 -4.41
CA PRO A 218 34.78 -6.97 -5.40
C PRO A 218 33.72 -7.94 -5.96
N PRO A 219 32.44 -7.54 -6.06
CA PRO A 219 31.96 -6.15 -6.01
C PRO A 219 31.64 -5.57 -4.61
N TYR A 220 32.01 -6.24 -3.51
CA TYR A 220 31.68 -5.81 -2.13
C TYR A 220 30.18 -5.70 -1.89
N GLN A 221 29.44 -6.71 -2.32
CA GLN A 221 27.99 -6.75 -2.16
C GLN A 221 27.61 -6.72 -0.68
N SER A 222 26.64 -5.87 -0.32
CA SER A 222 26.07 -5.87 1.03
C SER A 222 25.40 -7.20 1.34
N TYR A 223 25.66 -7.72 2.53
CA TYR A 223 25.03 -8.92 3.07
C TYR A 223 23.94 -8.57 4.09
N SER A 224 23.59 -7.29 4.26
CA SER A 224 22.45 -6.85 5.06
C SER A 224 21.36 -6.19 4.20
N SER A 225 20.09 -6.39 4.57
CA SER A 225 18.94 -5.75 3.91
C SER A 225 18.58 -4.38 4.51
N ASN A 226 18.95 -4.13 5.76
CA ASN A 226 18.67 -2.87 6.45
C ASN A 226 19.82 -1.86 6.27
N ASN A 227 19.47 -0.57 6.32
CA ASN A 227 20.44 0.53 6.40
C ASN A 227 20.94 0.66 7.84
N VAL A 228 22.26 0.63 8.02
CA VAL A 228 22.88 0.73 9.34
C VAL A 228 23.60 2.06 9.48
N SER A 229 23.20 2.84 10.49
CA SER A 229 23.84 4.09 10.87
C SER A 229 24.61 3.93 12.17
N MET A 230 25.58 4.81 12.40
CA MET A 230 26.41 4.81 13.60
C MET A 230 26.17 6.10 14.36
N SER A 231 26.00 6.01 15.68
CA SER A 231 25.92 7.17 16.55
C SER A 231 27.28 7.89 16.65
N GLN A 232 27.29 9.13 17.13
CA GLN A 232 28.53 9.89 17.36
C GLN A 232 29.40 9.21 18.43
N ILE A 233 30.67 8.95 18.09
CA ILE A 233 31.68 8.56 19.07
C ILE A 233 32.08 9.79 19.87
N SER A 234 31.97 9.71 21.20
CA SER A 234 32.26 10.83 22.11
C SER A 234 33.73 10.85 22.56
N THR A 235 34.08 11.82 23.40
CA THR A 235 35.41 11.89 24.03
C THR A 235 35.58 11.01 25.25
N GLU A 236 34.49 10.39 25.70
CA GLU A 236 34.47 9.46 26.83
C GLU A 236 34.22 8.04 26.32
N TRP A 237 34.62 7.04 27.11
CA TRP A 237 34.31 5.65 26.80
C TRP A 237 32.80 5.43 26.89
N GLU A 238 32.22 5.03 25.77
CA GLU A 238 30.81 4.68 25.63
C GLU A 238 30.66 3.36 24.88
N SER A 239 29.52 2.72 25.08
CA SER A 239 29.15 1.49 24.37
C SER A 239 28.23 1.83 23.21
N TYR A 240 28.52 1.24 22.06
CA TYR A 240 27.77 1.41 20.82
C TYR A 240 27.25 0.05 20.38
N SER A 241 26.09 0.04 19.73
CA SER A 241 25.51 -1.18 19.16
C SER A 241 24.73 -0.86 17.91
N VAL A 242 24.85 -1.73 16.92
CA VAL A 242 24.07 -1.70 15.68
C VAL A 242 23.67 -3.12 15.31
N TYR A 243 22.63 -3.25 14.48
CA TYR A 243 22.10 -4.55 14.07
C TYR A 243 22.06 -4.68 12.56
N PHE A 244 22.36 -5.88 12.07
CA PHE A 244 22.29 -6.26 10.66
C PHE A 244 21.25 -7.37 10.49
N ILE A 245 20.33 -7.20 9.55
CA ILE A 245 19.43 -8.26 9.10
C ILE A 245 20.07 -8.88 7.86
N ALA A 246 20.58 -10.10 7.99
CA ALA A 246 21.29 -10.77 6.91
C ALA A 246 20.33 -11.10 5.76
N ASN A 247 20.75 -10.84 4.52
CA ASN A 247 19.96 -11.09 3.31
C ASN A 247 20.45 -12.31 2.50
N THR A 248 21.48 -13.00 3.00
CA THR A 248 22.15 -14.10 2.31
C THR A 248 22.78 -15.05 3.32
N ASP A 249 22.94 -16.31 2.91
CA ASP A 249 23.79 -17.27 3.61
C ASP A 249 25.24 -17.06 3.18
N ALA A 250 26.13 -16.74 4.11
CA ALA A 250 27.54 -16.56 3.83
C ALA A 250 28.43 -16.98 5.00
N SER A 251 29.58 -17.58 4.70
CA SER A 251 30.62 -17.92 5.68
C SER A 251 31.87 -17.05 5.53
N ASP A 252 31.84 -16.09 4.61
CA ASP A 252 32.95 -15.21 4.25
C ASP A 252 32.67 -13.74 4.60
N ALA A 253 31.58 -13.46 5.32
CA ALA A 253 31.15 -12.09 5.59
C ALA A 253 32.25 -11.28 6.27
N MET A 254 32.42 -10.05 5.80
CA MET A 254 33.31 -9.06 6.37
C MET A 254 32.50 -7.98 7.06
N LEU A 255 32.80 -7.75 8.33
CA LEU A 255 32.37 -6.55 9.04
C LEU A 255 33.44 -5.48 8.83
N ASP A 256 33.04 -4.29 8.39
CA ASP A 256 33.96 -3.18 8.14
C ASP A 256 33.41 -1.85 8.66
N ILE A 257 34.23 -1.14 9.43
CA ILE A 257 33.92 0.20 9.95
C ILE A 257 34.76 1.23 9.21
N PHE A 258 34.08 2.22 8.62
CA PHE A 258 34.66 3.28 7.82
C PHE A 258 34.88 4.55 8.63
N PHE A 259 36.11 5.04 8.65
CA PHE A 259 36.51 6.24 9.40
C PHE A 259 37.07 7.35 8.49
N GLY A 260 37.38 7.06 7.23
CA GLY A 260 37.92 8.06 6.29
C GLY A 260 36.96 9.24 6.09
N ALA A 261 37.50 10.39 5.70
CA ALA A 261 36.80 11.69 5.56
C ALA A 261 36.12 12.27 6.82
N ASN A 262 35.68 11.43 7.76
CA ASN A 262 34.88 11.83 8.92
C ASN A 262 35.68 11.88 10.23
N MET A 263 36.71 11.03 10.39
CA MET A 263 37.56 11.05 11.58
C MET A 263 38.33 12.39 11.64
N PRO A 264 38.36 13.11 12.76
CA PRO A 264 39.04 14.40 12.81
C PRO A 264 40.55 14.28 12.57
N ASP A 265 41.13 15.20 11.82
CA ASP A 265 42.58 15.24 11.59
C ASP A 265 43.33 15.48 12.91
N ASN A 266 44.45 14.77 13.11
CA ASN A 266 45.24 14.81 14.36
C ASN A 266 44.49 14.29 15.59
N SER A 267 43.55 13.35 15.41
CA SER A 267 42.83 12.68 16.48
C SER A 267 43.29 11.25 16.73
N VAL A 268 42.91 10.70 17.88
CA VAL A 268 43.17 9.31 18.28
C VAL A 268 41.85 8.66 18.67
N LEU A 269 41.53 7.53 18.02
CA LEU A 269 40.39 6.68 18.33
C LEU A 269 40.86 5.43 19.07
N PHE A 270 40.13 5.03 20.10
CA PHE A 270 40.27 3.76 20.78
C PHE A 270 39.01 2.93 20.59
N LEU A 271 39.19 1.64 20.30
CA LEU A 271 38.13 0.64 20.15
C LEU A 271 38.42 -0.55 21.07
N ASP A 272 37.40 -1.05 21.73
CA ASP A 272 37.53 -2.14 22.69
C ASP A 272 36.27 -3.01 22.75
N ASP A 273 36.37 -4.22 23.30
CA ASP A 273 35.27 -5.18 23.51
C ASP A 273 34.32 -5.35 22.31
N ILE A 274 34.89 -5.52 21.11
CA ILE A 274 34.11 -5.66 19.88
C ILE A 274 33.52 -7.06 19.78
N SER A 275 32.20 -7.15 19.73
CA SER A 275 31.43 -8.38 19.73
C SER A 275 30.53 -8.44 18.51
N PHE A 276 30.47 -9.61 17.87
CA PHE A 276 29.52 -9.90 16.80
C PHE A 276 28.77 -11.21 17.10
N LYS A 277 27.48 -11.10 17.39
CA LYS A 277 26.63 -12.21 17.85
C LYS A 277 25.29 -12.21 17.15
N GLU A 278 24.70 -13.39 16.99
CA GLU A 278 23.31 -13.52 16.59
C GLU A 278 22.40 -12.88 17.65
N ALA A 279 21.44 -12.09 17.18
CA ALA A 279 20.45 -11.39 17.98
C ALA A 279 19.03 -11.73 17.47
N GLU A 280 18.03 -11.52 18.32
CA GLU A 280 16.64 -11.78 18.01
C GLU A 280 15.80 -10.53 18.32
N ILE A 281 15.00 -10.10 17.34
CA ILE A 281 14.05 -9.00 17.49
C ILE A 281 12.71 -9.60 17.95
N THR A 282 12.57 -9.82 19.24
CA THR A 282 11.37 -10.44 19.83
C THR A 282 10.11 -9.61 19.70
N SER A 283 10.25 -8.27 19.58
CA SER A 283 9.14 -7.36 19.33
C SER A 283 8.54 -7.50 17.93
N GLY A 284 9.26 -8.10 16.97
CA GLY A 284 8.88 -8.15 15.55
C GLY A 284 9.05 -6.82 14.80
N LEU A 285 9.48 -5.75 15.47
CA LEU A 285 9.69 -4.44 14.87
C LEU A 285 11.02 -4.41 14.10
N THR A 286 11.00 -4.85 12.84
CA THR A 286 12.23 -5.00 12.03
C THR A 286 12.61 -3.78 11.20
N MET A 287 11.87 -2.67 11.32
CA MET A 287 12.08 -1.41 10.61
C MET A 287 11.26 -0.28 11.24
N ASP A 288 11.42 0.92 10.71
CA ASP A 288 10.66 2.11 11.10
C ASP A 288 9.15 1.84 11.17
N VAL A 289 8.50 2.40 12.19
CA VAL A 289 7.04 2.40 12.35
C VAL A 289 6.48 3.70 11.78
N GLY A 290 5.78 3.64 10.66
CA GLY A 290 5.26 4.83 9.98
C GLY A 290 4.03 5.44 10.66
N ASN A 291 3.18 4.58 11.23
CA ASN A 291 1.96 4.95 11.94
C ASN A 291 1.70 3.98 13.09
N ILE A 292 0.96 4.42 14.11
CA ILE A 292 0.36 3.53 15.09
C ILE A 292 -1.15 3.74 15.06
N ILE A 293 -1.89 2.66 14.89
CA ILE A 293 -3.35 2.67 14.92
C ILE A 293 -3.77 2.12 16.29
N PHE A 294 -4.61 2.87 17.01
CA PHE A 294 -5.11 2.51 18.32
C PHE A 294 -6.60 2.17 18.28
N ASP A 295 -7.02 1.25 19.15
CA ASP A 295 -8.42 1.01 19.50
C ASP A 295 -9.33 0.76 18.27
N GLU A 296 -8.89 -0.11 17.35
CA GLU A 296 -9.64 -0.43 16.12
C GLU A 296 -9.96 0.83 15.29
N GLU A 297 -8.92 1.63 14.98
CA GLU A 297 -9.01 2.86 14.15
C GLU A 297 -9.66 4.07 14.85
N ALA A 298 -9.87 4.02 16.17
CA ALA A 298 -10.49 5.11 16.92
C ALA A 298 -9.53 6.26 17.27
N ASP A 299 -8.22 6.00 17.32
CA ASP A 299 -7.17 6.99 17.57
C ASP A 299 -5.86 6.61 16.87
N PHE A 300 -4.93 7.57 16.74
CA PHE A 300 -3.69 7.39 15.99
C PHE A 300 -2.48 7.98 16.71
N GLY A 301 -1.33 7.32 16.57
CA GLY A 301 -0.06 7.82 17.09
C GLY A 301 0.43 9.05 16.32
N VAL A 302 1.13 9.94 17.02
CA VAL A 302 1.79 11.11 16.41
C VAL A 302 3.30 10.90 16.38
N LYS A 303 3.85 10.68 15.18
CA LYS A 303 5.29 10.39 15.01
C LYS A 303 6.14 11.63 15.32
N LYS A 304 7.20 11.44 16.10
CA LYS A 304 8.22 12.45 16.44
C LYS A 304 9.60 12.06 15.91
N ASN A 305 10.50 13.04 15.91
CA ASN A 305 11.89 12.86 15.44
C ASN A 305 12.83 12.31 16.52
N SER A 306 12.47 12.42 17.80
CA SER A 306 13.31 11.98 18.91
C SER A 306 12.49 11.64 20.15
N GLN A 307 13.08 10.87 21.07
CA GLN A 307 12.48 10.58 22.38
C GLN A 307 12.20 11.85 23.19
N ALA A 308 12.99 12.92 23.02
CA ALA A 308 12.82 14.16 23.77
C ALA A 308 11.54 14.94 23.38
N ASP A 309 10.97 14.62 22.22
CA ASP A 309 9.76 15.25 21.69
C ASP A 309 8.48 14.48 22.05
N LEU A 310 8.58 13.39 22.81
CA LEU A 310 7.45 12.60 23.32
C LEU A 310 6.84 13.31 24.52
N LEU A 311 5.82 14.14 24.30
CA LEU A 311 5.29 15.06 25.31
C LEU A 311 3.80 14.84 25.60
N GLU A 312 3.05 14.29 24.65
CA GLU A 312 1.61 14.11 24.70
C GLU A 312 1.22 12.63 24.49
N GLN A 313 0.05 12.24 25.00
CA GLN A 313 -0.49 10.88 24.84
C GLN A 313 -0.48 10.44 23.37
N GLY A 314 0.12 9.29 23.07
CA GLY A 314 0.19 8.76 21.71
C GLY A 314 1.34 9.32 20.87
N ASP A 315 2.12 10.28 21.37
CA ASP A 315 3.38 10.65 20.73
C ASP A 315 4.32 9.44 20.71
N PHE A 316 4.91 9.14 19.55
CA PHE A 316 5.82 7.99 19.42
C PHE A 316 7.06 8.30 18.58
N TYR A 317 8.12 7.53 18.81
CA TYR A 317 9.39 7.60 18.10
C TYR A 317 9.95 6.19 17.94
N PHE A 318 10.38 5.85 16.73
CA PHE A 318 11.08 4.60 16.47
C PHE A 318 12.58 4.85 16.41
N ASP A 319 13.31 4.12 17.24
CA ASP A 319 14.75 4.21 17.38
C ASP A 319 15.41 3.14 16.48
N ASN A 320 15.87 3.57 15.29
CA ASN A 320 16.45 2.68 14.28
C ASN A 320 17.77 2.04 14.73
N ASP A 321 18.49 2.63 15.68
CA ASP A 321 19.74 2.07 16.19
C ASP A 321 19.47 0.87 17.10
N THR A 322 18.34 0.91 17.83
CA THR A 322 17.98 -0.09 18.83
C THR A 322 16.77 -0.94 18.46
N TYR A 323 16.14 -0.72 17.31
CA TYR A 323 14.90 -1.37 16.87
C TYR A 323 13.78 -1.33 17.93
N SER A 324 13.72 -0.22 18.68
CA SER A 324 12.74 -0.05 19.74
C SER A 324 11.76 1.08 19.40
N LEU A 325 10.47 0.77 19.57
CA LEU A 325 9.40 1.75 19.56
C LEU A 325 9.24 2.34 20.96
N LYS A 326 9.27 3.68 21.04
CA LYS A 326 9.08 4.46 22.26
C LYS A 326 7.81 5.30 22.13
N ILE A 327 7.00 5.34 23.18
CA ILE A 327 5.72 6.05 23.21
C ILE A 327 5.53 6.79 24.52
N TYR A 328 4.94 7.98 24.45
CA TYR A 328 4.38 8.63 25.64
C TYR A 328 3.01 8.03 25.97
N SER A 329 2.84 7.50 27.18
CA SER A 329 1.55 7.03 27.68
C SER A 329 1.42 7.21 29.21
N GLU A 330 0.25 7.67 29.68
CA GLU A 330 -0.03 7.90 31.11
C GLU A 330 -0.02 6.62 31.97
N SER A 331 -0.17 5.46 31.34
CA SER A 331 -0.03 4.13 31.93
C SER A 331 0.64 3.19 30.93
N ASN A 332 0.75 1.90 31.26
CA ASN A 332 1.23 0.94 30.28
C ASN A 332 0.38 1.05 29.00
N PRO A 333 0.97 1.19 27.80
CA PRO A 333 0.22 1.39 26.56
C PRO A 333 -0.84 0.33 26.31
N ALA A 334 -0.52 -0.96 26.53
CA ALA A 334 -1.44 -2.07 26.37
C ALA A 334 -2.49 -2.20 27.49
N GLU A 335 -2.41 -1.37 28.55
CA GLU A 335 -3.50 -1.19 29.51
C GLU A 335 -4.37 0.04 29.17
N TYR A 336 -3.79 1.02 28.48
CA TYR A 336 -4.47 2.26 28.07
C TYR A 336 -5.31 2.04 26.80
N TYR A 337 -4.67 1.47 25.78
CA TYR A 337 -5.27 1.12 24.50
C TYR A 337 -5.65 -0.36 24.48
N SER A 338 -6.81 -0.66 23.92
CA SER A 338 -7.35 -2.00 23.73
C SER A 338 -6.74 -2.74 22.53
N ASP A 339 -6.20 -1.99 21.58
CA ASP A 339 -5.49 -2.47 20.40
C ASP A 339 -4.42 -1.46 19.97
N ILE A 340 -3.25 -1.95 19.55
CA ILE A 340 -2.06 -1.20 19.17
C ILE A 340 -1.42 -1.89 17.96
N GLU A 341 -1.67 -1.33 16.77
CA GLU A 341 -1.14 -1.79 15.49
C GLU A 341 0.00 -0.87 15.04
N CYS A 342 1.22 -1.42 14.97
CA CYS A 342 2.41 -0.69 14.56
C CYS A 342 2.67 -0.93 13.06
N ALA A 343 2.31 0.03 12.22
CA ALA A 343 2.46 -0.04 10.76
C ALA A 343 3.93 0.08 10.36
N LEU A 344 4.52 -1.00 9.83
CA LEU A 344 5.93 -1.03 9.43
C LEU A 344 6.14 -0.29 8.10
N THR A 345 7.23 0.45 7.95
CA THR A 345 7.60 1.23 6.76
C THR A 345 8.01 0.32 5.58
N GLN A 346 7.03 -0.43 5.09
CA GLN A 346 7.09 -1.42 4.02
C GLN A 346 5.78 -1.41 3.22
N ASN A 347 5.86 -1.78 1.93
CA ASN A 347 4.66 -1.95 1.10
C ASN A 347 3.92 -3.22 1.49
N ILE A 348 2.58 -3.20 1.52
CA ILE A 348 1.81 -4.44 1.78
C ILE A 348 1.93 -5.38 0.59
N ILE A 349 1.80 -4.85 -0.65
CA ILE A 349 2.16 -5.55 -1.89
C ILE A 349 3.33 -4.80 -2.53
N ASN A 350 4.45 -5.50 -2.72
CA ASN A 350 5.63 -4.96 -3.41
C ASN A 350 5.70 -5.46 -4.84
N GLU A 351 5.32 -4.62 -5.79
CA GLU A 351 5.26 -4.96 -7.21
C GLU A 351 6.46 -4.49 -8.03
N GLN A 352 7.61 -4.30 -7.38
CA GLN A 352 8.86 -3.96 -8.06
C GLN A 352 9.20 -4.99 -9.16
N ASP A 353 9.40 -4.50 -10.38
CA ASP A 353 9.73 -5.28 -11.58
C ASP A 353 8.68 -6.37 -11.94
N VAL A 354 7.42 -6.17 -11.52
CA VAL A 354 6.33 -7.12 -11.80
C VAL A 354 5.61 -6.78 -13.10
N SER A 355 5.25 -7.80 -13.87
CA SER A 355 4.42 -7.68 -15.06
C SER A 355 3.37 -8.77 -15.16
N TYR A 356 2.23 -8.48 -15.80
CA TYR A 356 1.14 -9.45 -16.01
C TYR A 356 0.66 -10.08 -14.70
N ALA A 357 0.31 -9.25 -13.71
CA ALA A 357 -0.26 -9.69 -12.44
C ALA A 357 -1.63 -9.05 -12.22
N ILE A 358 -2.53 -9.79 -11.58
CA ILE A 358 -3.87 -9.30 -11.19
C ILE A 358 -4.00 -9.41 -9.68
N TYR A 359 -4.40 -8.33 -9.02
CA TYR A 359 -4.84 -8.30 -7.62
C TYR A 359 -6.35 -8.02 -7.59
N ASP A 360 -7.12 -8.92 -6.98
CA ASP A 360 -8.58 -8.86 -7.07
C ASP A 360 -9.28 -9.22 -5.76
N GLY A 361 -10.02 -8.26 -5.20
CA GLY A 361 -10.87 -8.52 -4.04
C GLY A 361 -10.09 -8.73 -2.73
N LEU A 362 -8.97 -8.01 -2.55
CA LEU A 362 -8.15 -8.02 -1.33
C LEU A 362 -8.42 -6.78 -0.48
N GLU A 363 -8.27 -6.89 0.84
CA GLU A 363 -8.23 -5.77 1.78
C GLU A 363 -6.80 -5.59 2.31
N LEU A 364 -6.29 -4.36 2.28
CA LEU A 364 -4.92 -4.02 2.65
C LEU A 364 -4.95 -2.89 3.68
N LYS A 365 -4.42 -3.12 4.88
CA LYS A 365 -4.43 -2.13 5.97
C LYS A 365 -3.11 -2.01 6.72
N TYR A 366 -2.94 -0.86 7.35
CA TYR A 366 -1.89 -0.60 8.35
C TYR A 366 -0.46 -0.81 7.83
N GLY A 367 -0.19 -0.40 6.59
CA GLY A 367 1.16 -0.39 6.01
C GLY A 367 1.80 0.98 6.20
N GLY A 368 3.03 1.05 6.72
CA GLY A 368 3.76 2.32 6.88
C GLY A 368 4.43 2.83 5.60
N GLY A 369 4.58 1.98 4.58
CA GLY A 369 5.01 2.34 3.22
C GLY A 369 3.80 2.57 2.30
N HIS A 370 3.76 1.86 1.17
CA HIS A 370 2.62 1.88 0.25
C HIS A 370 1.62 0.75 0.51
N GLY A 371 0.36 0.89 0.09
CA GLY A 371 -0.58 -0.23 0.07
C GLY A 371 -0.14 -1.23 -0.99
N ILE A 372 -0.08 -0.76 -2.24
CA ILE A 372 0.51 -1.46 -3.38
C ILE A 372 1.53 -0.49 -4.00
N GLY A 373 2.79 -0.89 -4.09
CA GLY A 373 3.82 -0.02 -4.63
C GLY A 373 5.02 -0.77 -5.17
N GLY A 374 5.66 -0.16 -6.18
CA GLY A 374 6.84 -0.70 -6.84
C GLY A 374 7.07 -0.02 -8.19
N GLY A 375 8.30 -0.13 -8.71
CA GLY A 375 8.67 0.41 -10.01
C GLY A 375 8.69 -0.61 -11.14
N ASN A 376 8.80 -0.11 -12.38
CA ASN A 376 8.97 -0.93 -13.60
C ASN A 376 7.83 -1.92 -13.84
N THR A 377 6.59 -1.47 -13.67
CA THR A 377 5.39 -2.30 -13.79
C THR A 377 4.84 -2.33 -15.21
N ASN A 378 4.28 -3.47 -15.63
CA ASN A 378 3.59 -3.55 -16.91
C ASN A 378 2.46 -4.59 -16.95
N ASN A 379 1.28 -4.22 -17.45
CA ASN A 379 0.09 -5.09 -17.45
C ASN A 379 -0.31 -5.53 -16.03
N ILE A 380 -0.32 -4.59 -15.08
CA ILE A 380 -0.89 -4.82 -13.75
C ILE A 380 -2.38 -4.50 -13.76
N VAL A 381 -3.19 -5.37 -13.16
CA VAL A 381 -4.62 -5.09 -12.91
C VAL A 381 -4.89 -5.14 -11.42
N ILE A 382 -5.34 -4.02 -10.86
CA ILE A 382 -5.76 -3.89 -9.47
C ILE A 382 -7.26 -3.64 -9.48
N ARG A 383 -8.05 -4.54 -8.91
CA ARG A 383 -9.51 -4.34 -8.91
C ARG A 383 -10.22 -4.85 -7.69
N ASN A 384 -11.36 -4.23 -7.38
CA ASN A 384 -12.20 -4.62 -6.25
C ASN A 384 -11.44 -4.64 -4.90
N CYS A 385 -10.29 -3.97 -4.80
CA CYS A 385 -9.46 -3.95 -3.60
C CYS A 385 -9.91 -2.82 -2.66
N GLU A 386 -9.66 -3.01 -1.37
CA GLU A 386 -9.86 -1.99 -0.34
C GLU A 386 -8.53 -1.72 0.34
N ILE A 387 -8.07 -0.47 0.31
CA ILE A 387 -6.72 -0.10 0.75
C ILE A 387 -6.85 1.09 1.70
N SER A 388 -6.41 0.94 2.95
CA SER A 388 -6.54 2.02 3.92
C SER A 388 -5.53 2.07 5.06
N PHE A 389 -5.46 3.23 5.71
CA PHE A 389 -4.54 3.50 6.82
C PHE A 389 -3.09 3.27 6.42
N ILE A 390 -2.71 3.88 5.29
CA ILE A 390 -1.43 3.67 4.63
C ILE A 390 -0.51 4.88 4.84
N GLY A 391 0.76 4.59 5.06
CA GLY A 391 1.86 5.54 5.02
C GLY A 391 2.27 6.10 6.38
N GLY A 392 3.05 7.16 6.31
CA GLY A 392 3.65 7.83 7.45
C GLY A 392 5.07 7.34 7.78
N GLY A 393 5.59 6.37 7.04
CA GLY A 393 6.97 5.92 7.12
C GLY A 393 7.96 7.00 6.72
N VAL A 394 9.22 6.85 7.10
CA VAL A 394 10.28 7.83 6.81
C VAL A 394 11.26 7.30 5.77
N ILE A 395 11.60 8.14 4.79
CA ILE A 395 12.65 7.93 3.80
C ILE A 395 13.64 9.11 3.80
N TYR A 396 14.91 8.88 3.47
CA TYR A 396 15.89 9.95 3.26
C TYR A 396 16.05 10.25 1.78
N ILE A 397 15.83 11.50 1.38
CA ILE A 397 15.97 11.96 -0.01
C ILE A 397 16.87 13.20 -0.03
N GLU A 398 18.04 13.12 -0.65
CA GLU A 398 18.93 14.28 -0.82
C GLU A 398 18.38 15.25 -1.88
N PRO A 399 18.38 16.59 -1.68
CA PRO A 399 18.86 17.34 -0.53
C PRO A 399 17.76 17.67 0.51
N HIS A 400 16.60 17.01 0.42
CA HIS A 400 15.42 17.27 1.24
C HIS A 400 15.50 16.68 2.65
N GLY A 401 16.43 15.75 2.90
CA GLY A 401 16.62 15.09 4.19
C GLY A 401 15.58 13.99 4.42
N TYR A 402 15.19 13.80 5.69
CA TYR A 402 14.16 12.83 6.06
C TYR A 402 12.76 13.37 5.73
N VAL A 403 12.03 12.63 4.91
CA VAL A 403 10.68 12.94 4.44
C VAL A 403 9.77 11.78 4.83
N ARG A 404 8.55 12.09 5.26
CA ARG A 404 7.53 11.06 5.48
C ARG A 404 6.79 10.77 4.19
N TYR A 405 6.44 9.50 3.96
CA TYR A 405 5.81 9.07 2.72
C TYR A 405 4.75 7.97 2.94
N GLY A 406 3.93 7.72 1.92
CA GLY A 406 3.14 6.51 1.76
C GLY A 406 1.86 6.72 0.96
N ASN A 407 1.80 6.06 -0.19
CA ASN A 407 0.69 6.11 -1.16
C ASN A 407 -0.18 4.86 -1.07
N GLY A 408 -1.48 4.96 -1.37
CA GLY A 408 -2.37 3.80 -1.42
C GLY A 408 -1.94 2.84 -2.54
N ILE A 409 -1.87 3.35 -3.77
CA ILE A 409 -1.37 2.65 -4.96
C ILE A 409 -0.35 3.53 -5.67
N GLU A 410 0.85 2.99 -5.92
CA GLU A 410 1.93 3.69 -6.61
C GLU A 410 2.47 2.88 -7.79
N PHE A 411 2.59 3.54 -8.94
CA PHE A 411 3.44 3.09 -10.04
C PHE A 411 4.67 4.00 -10.15
N TRP A 412 5.83 3.49 -9.76
CA TRP A 412 7.10 4.22 -9.80
C TRP A 412 7.87 3.99 -11.12
N GLU A 413 8.58 5.02 -11.61
CA GLU A 413 9.41 4.93 -12.83
C GLU A 413 8.63 4.47 -14.07
N ASN A 414 9.09 3.39 -14.72
CA ASN A 414 8.43 2.85 -15.91
C ASN A 414 7.14 2.16 -15.48
N ALA A 415 6.03 2.55 -16.09
CA ALA A 415 4.72 1.97 -15.80
C ALA A 415 3.93 1.91 -17.10
N SER A 416 3.40 0.74 -17.47
CA SER A 416 2.71 0.61 -18.76
C SER A 416 1.54 -0.35 -18.75
N ASN A 417 0.43 0.00 -19.40
CA ASN A 417 -0.72 -0.89 -19.57
C ASN A 417 -1.35 -1.34 -18.22
N ASN A 418 -1.30 -0.48 -17.21
CA ASN A 418 -1.83 -0.79 -15.89
C ASN A 418 -3.28 -0.32 -15.74
N LEU A 419 -4.09 -1.06 -15.00
CA LEU A 419 -5.49 -0.78 -14.73
C LEU A 419 -5.76 -0.84 -13.22
N VAL A 420 -6.37 0.21 -12.69
CA VAL A 420 -6.95 0.24 -11.35
C VAL A 420 -8.43 0.55 -11.46
N GLU A 421 -9.27 -0.40 -11.03
CA GLU A 421 -10.72 -0.24 -11.14
C GLU A 421 -11.53 -0.76 -9.96
N ASN A 422 -12.63 -0.09 -9.65
CA ASN A 422 -13.57 -0.52 -8.60
C ASN A 422 -12.90 -0.70 -7.22
N CYS A 423 -11.82 0.03 -6.96
CA CYS A 423 -11.13 0.01 -5.67
C CYS A 423 -11.68 1.09 -4.73
N THR A 424 -11.57 0.82 -3.44
CA THR A 424 -11.79 1.79 -2.36
C THR A 424 -10.43 2.13 -1.76
N VAL A 425 -10.02 3.40 -1.78
CA VAL A 425 -8.74 3.83 -1.22
C VAL A 425 -8.95 5.01 -0.28
N TYR A 426 -8.55 4.86 0.99
CA TYR A 426 -8.84 5.87 2.00
C TYR A 426 -7.89 5.92 3.19
N GLU A 427 -7.91 7.03 3.93
CA GLU A 427 -7.06 7.23 5.12
C GLU A 427 -5.56 7.05 4.80
N VAL A 428 -5.11 7.77 3.76
CA VAL A 428 -3.75 7.66 3.22
C VAL A 428 -2.92 8.91 3.54
N TYR A 429 -1.64 8.70 3.87
CA TYR A 429 -0.70 9.75 4.24
C TYR A 429 -0.41 10.76 3.11
N ASP A 430 -0.08 10.27 1.91
CA ASP A 430 0.15 11.08 0.70
C ASP A 430 -1.01 10.93 -0.30
N ALA A 431 -0.77 10.30 -1.46
CA ALA A 431 -1.74 10.12 -2.52
C ALA A 431 -2.47 8.78 -2.37
N ALA A 432 -3.78 8.78 -2.56
CA ALA A 432 -4.53 7.54 -2.69
C ALA A 432 -4.00 6.71 -3.87
N ILE A 433 -3.84 7.36 -5.03
CA ILE A 433 -3.36 6.70 -6.25
C ILE A 433 -2.40 7.62 -7.00
N THR A 434 -1.32 7.07 -7.55
CA THR A 434 -0.31 7.86 -8.24
C THR A 434 0.55 7.07 -9.22
N ASN A 435 1.08 7.78 -10.23
CA ASN A 435 2.25 7.36 -10.99
C ASN A 435 3.32 8.47 -10.97
N GLN A 436 4.56 8.09 -10.63
CA GLN A 436 5.60 9.03 -10.21
C GLN A 436 6.97 8.66 -10.79
N ASN A 437 7.78 9.66 -11.13
CA ASN A 437 9.16 9.43 -11.54
C ASN A 437 10.06 10.67 -11.38
N ALA A 438 11.16 10.51 -10.63
CA ALA A 438 12.26 11.45 -10.48
C ALA A 438 13.57 10.90 -11.04
N GLY A 439 14.32 11.74 -11.73
CA GLY A 439 15.76 11.59 -11.90
C GLY A 439 16.18 10.73 -13.09
N GLN A 440 15.51 9.61 -13.37
CA GLN A 440 15.79 8.80 -14.55
C GLN A 440 14.73 8.96 -15.65
N ILE A 441 15.12 8.67 -16.89
CA ILE A 441 14.21 8.71 -18.03
C ILE A 441 13.25 7.53 -17.92
N ALA A 442 11.96 7.80 -17.79
CA ALA A 442 10.93 6.79 -17.67
C ALA A 442 9.80 6.97 -18.69
N THR A 443 9.14 5.85 -19.00
CA THR A 443 7.92 5.82 -19.81
C THR A 443 6.73 5.43 -18.95
N GLN A 444 5.73 6.31 -18.88
CA GLN A 444 4.46 6.07 -18.21
C GLN A 444 3.35 6.12 -19.25
N THR A 445 2.80 4.97 -19.64
CA THR A 445 1.87 4.91 -20.78
C THR A 445 0.70 3.96 -20.58
N ASN A 446 -0.49 4.33 -21.09
CA ASN A 446 -1.68 3.48 -21.05
C ASN A 446 -2.01 3.02 -19.61
N ILE A 447 -2.17 3.98 -18.70
CA ILE A 447 -2.51 3.73 -17.29
C ILE A 447 -3.93 4.23 -17.06
N VAL A 448 -4.80 3.36 -16.55
CA VAL A 448 -6.22 3.64 -16.37
C VAL A 448 -6.58 3.52 -14.89
N TYR A 449 -7.12 4.60 -14.34
CA TYR A 449 -7.75 4.66 -13.02
C TYR A 449 -9.23 4.97 -13.22
N ARG A 450 -10.10 3.98 -13.03
CA ARG A 450 -11.53 4.15 -13.28
C ARG A 450 -12.44 3.62 -12.19
N ASN A 451 -13.59 4.27 -12.01
CA ASN A 451 -14.67 3.76 -11.17
C ASN A 451 -14.23 3.50 -9.72
N ASN A 452 -13.23 4.24 -9.22
CA ASN A 452 -12.73 4.10 -7.85
C ASN A 452 -13.45 5.06 -6.90
N LEU A 453 -13.60 4.63 -5.65
CA LEU A 453 -14.02 5.47 -4.54
C LEU A 453 -12.79 5.84 -3.70
N ILE A 454 -12.49 7.14 -3.61
CA ILE A 454 -11.33 7.66 -2.92
C ILE A 454 -11.79 8.64 -1.85
N TYR A 455 -11.33 8.52 -0.61
CA TYR A 455 -11.66 9.51 0.42
C TYR A 455 -10.63 9.63 1.53
N ASN A 456 -10.59 10.78 2.22
CA ASN A 456 -9.69 11.01 3.35
C ASN A 456 -8.23 10.65 3.02
N SER A 457 -7.70 11.14 1.91
CA SER A 457 -6.28 11.06 1.57
C SER A 457 -5.76 12.48 1.40
N GLU A 458 -4.46 12.74 1.63
CA GLU A 458 -3.94 14.08 1.39
C GLU A 458 -4.16 14.49 -0.07
N TRP A 459 -3.85 13.57 -0.99
CA TRP A 459 -4.17 13.69 -2.41
C TRP A 459 -5.04 12.55 -2.91
N SER A 460 -6.08 12.84 -3.71
CA SER A 460 -6.85 11.75 -4.35
C SER A 460 -6.09 11.15 -5.53
N PHE A 461 -5.45 11.99 -6.32
CA PHE A 461 -4.60 11.59 -7.43
C PHE A 461 -3.39 12.52 -7.52
N GLU A 462 -2.20 11.92 -7.56
CA GLU A 462 -0.95 12.63 -7.77
C GLU A 462 -0.25 12.16 -9.05
N TYR A 463 0.34 13.09 -9.78
CA TYR A 463 1.19 12.77 -10.92
C TYR A 463 2.36 13.72 -11.05
N TRP A 464 3.52 13.14 -11.37
CA TRP A 464 4.71 13.86 -11.77
C TRP A 464 5.71 12.93 -12.49
N ASN A 465 6.33 13.42 -13.56
CA ASN A 465 7.31 12.65 -14.35
C ASN A 465 8.41 13.57 -14.91
N SER A 466 9.66 13.25 -14.59
CA SER A 466 10.86 14.00 -14.95
C SER A 466 12.06 13.07 -15.16
N PRO A 467 13.07 13.42 -15.99
CA PRO A 467 13.30 14.71 -16.66
C PRO A 467 12.48 14.89 -17.95
N ALA A 468 12.72 15.97 -18.70
CA ALA A 468 11.98 16.31 -19.92
C ALA A 468 12.09 15.29 -21.07
N GLU A 469 13.07 14.38 -21.00
CA GLU A 469 13.22 13.26 -21.92
C GLU A 469 12.26 12.10 -21.64
N SER A 470 11.61 12.09 -20.46
CA SER A 470 10.59 11.11 -20.12
C SER A 470 9.34 11.28 -20.99
N VAL A 471 8.52 10.22 -21.05
CA VAL A 471 7.28 10.18 -21.84
C VAL A 471 6.12 9.81 -20.93
N THR A 472 5.05 10.58 -21.06
CA THR A 472 3.75 10.26 -20.47
C THR A 472 2.70 10.23 -21.58
N SER A 473 1.99 9.12 -21.76
CA SER A 473 0.90 9.08 -22.75
C SER A 473 -0.27 8.23 -22.29
N ASP A 474 -1.48 8.54 -22.76
CA ASP A 474 -2.63 7.65 -22.58
C ASP A 474 -2.91 7.37 -21.08
N ILE A 475 -2.96 8.43 -20.28
CA ILE A 475 -3.29 8.34 -18.84
C ILE A 475 -4.76 8.70 -18.67
N TYR A 476 -5.51 7.87 -17.96
CA TYR A 476 -6.95 8.05 -17.79
C TYR A 476 -7.30 8.05 -16.30
N PHE A 477 -7.80 9.16 -15.79
CA PHE A 477 -8.44 9.25 -14.48
C PHE A 477 -9.91 9.57 -14.68
N ILE A 478 -10.75 8.53 -14.75
CA ILE A 478 -12.12 8.65 -15.25
C ILE A 478 -13.15 8.04 -14.31
N ASN A 479 -14.32 8.66 -14.20
CA ASN A 479 -15.44 8.11 -13.44
C ASN A 479 -15.10 7.80 -11.97
N ASN A 480 -14.17 8.51 -11.33
CA ASN A 480 -13.86 8.31 -9.92
C ASN A 480 -14.71 9.25 -9.05
N THR A 481 -15.02 8.83 -7.83
CA THR A 481 -15.60 9.70 -6.80
C THR A 481 -14.57 9.92 -5.72
N CYS A 482 -14.13 11.17 -5.59
CA CYS A 482 -13.09 11.59 -4.64
C CYS A 482 -13.71 12.52 -3.59
N LEU A 483 -13.57 12.18 -2.31
CA LEU A 483 -14.18 12.91 -1.20
C LEU A 483 -13.13 13.35 -0.18
N PHE A 484 -13.25 14.55 0.37
CA PHE A 484 -12.56 14.97 1.59
C PHE A 484 -11.02 14.88 1.52
N ALA A 485 -10.43 15.42 0.45
CA ALA A 485 -8.97 15.46 0.34
C ALA A 485 -8.35 16.33 1.44
N GLY A 486 -7.29 15.84 2.08
CA GLY A 486 -6.66 16.42 3.26
C GLY A 486 -7.48 16.33 4.54
N ASN A 487 -8.42 15.39 4.63
CA ASN A 487 -9.18 15.10 5.85
C ASN A 487 -8.88 13.68 6.38
N SER A 488 -7.60 13.31 6.39
CA SER A 488 -7.12 12.00 6.88
C SER A 488 -6.52 12.10 8.29
N TRP A 489 -6.31 10.95 8.94
CA TRP A 489 -5.52 10.86 10.19
C TRP A 489 -4.14 11.54 10.11
N ALA A 490 -3.58 11.58 8.90
CA ALA A 490 -2.25 12.11 8.64
C ALA A 490 -2.19 13.64 8.51
N HIS A 491 -3.29 14.29 8.12
CA HIS A 491 -3.29 15.70 7.71
C HIS A 491 -2.64 16.62 8.75
N GLU A 492 -3.00 16.46 10.02
CA GLU A 492 -2.46 17.29 11.09
C GLU A 492 -0.96 17.06 11.37
N GLN A 493 -0.45 15.89 11.01
CA GLN A 493 0.95 15.50 11.17
C GLN A 493 1.84 15.96 10.00
N ARG A 494 1.25 16.38 8.89
CA ARG A 494 2.02 16.88 7.74
C ARG A 494 2.58 18.28 8.03
N HIS A 495 3.82 18.48 7.61
CA HIS A 495 4.46 19.80 7.66
C HIS A 495 3.95 20.74 6.55
N ASP A 496 3.45 20.17 5.46
CA ASP A 496 3.01 20.82 4.23
C ASP A 496 1.53 20.52 3.93
N LYS A 497 0.63 20.83 4.88
CA LYS A 497 -0.82 20.62 4.76
C LYS A 497 -1.39 21.21 3.47
N ARG A 498 -1.77 20.34 2.53
CA ARG A 498 -2.13 20.61 1.13
C ARG A 498 -3.15 19.58 0.64
N GLY A 499 -4.33 19.55 1.25
CA GLY A 499 -5.42 18.68 0.79
C GLY A 499 -5.89 19.04 -0.61
N HIS A 500 -5.60 18.20 -1.61
CA HIS A 500 -6.01 18.39 -3.01
C HIS A 500 -6.62 17.13 -3.60
N HIS A 501 -7.63 17.22 -4.46
CA HIS A 501 -8.02 16.01 -5.20
C HIS A 501 -7.03 15.69 -6.31
N LEU A 502 -6.63 16.70 -7.09
CA LEU A 502 -5.62 16.56 -8.14
C LEU A 502 -4.36 17.32 -7.75
N ASN A 503 -3.23 16.63 -7.68
CA ASN A 503 -1.96 17.22 -7.27
C ASN A 503 -0.86 16.94 -8.32
N PHE A 504 -0.41 17.99 -9.00
CA PHE A 504 0.57 17.87 -10.08
C PHE A 504 1.83 18.69 -9.78
N PHE A 505 2.95 17.99 -9.58
CA PHE A 505 4.26 18.59 -9.36
C PHE A 505 5.15 18.42 -10.59
N GLU A 506 5.88 19.47 -10.98
CA GLU A 506 7.05 19.40 -11.89
C GLU A 506 6.94 18.41 -13.07
N CYS A 507 5.83 18.49 -13.83
CA CYS A 507 5.60 17.62 -14.99
C CYS A 507 6.42 18.08 -16.19
N GLN A 508 7.63 17.53 -16.37
CA GLN A 508 8.54 17.89 -17.47
C GLN A 508 8.44 16.94 -18.67
N ALA A 509 8.00 15.70 -18.44
CA ALA A 509 7.86 14.68 -19.47
C ALA A 509 7.01 15.15 -20.66
N ASN A 510 7.34 14.65 -21.86
CA ASN A 510 6.51 14.86 -23.04
C ASN A 510 5.18 14.15 -22.81
N THR A 511 4.12 14.95 -22.63
CA THR A 511 2.80 14.46 -22.22
C THR A 511 1.82 14.54 -23.37
N GLU A 512 1.08 13.47 -23.65
CA GLU A 512 -0.03 13.48 -24.60
C GLU A 512 -1.18 12.58 -24.16
N ASN A 513 -2.42 12.90 -24.53
CA ASN A 513 -3.60 12.08 -24.21
C ASN A 513 -3.73 11.75 -22.71
N PHE A 514 -3.54 12.76 -21.86
CA PHE A 514 -3.80 12.66 -20.42
C PHE A 514 -5.22 13.15 -20.14
N ILE A 515 -6.12 12.24 -19.78
CA ILE A 515 -7.56 12.50 -19.69
C ILE A 515 -8.04 12.43 -18.24
N ILE A 516 -8.72 13.48 -17.79
CA ILE A 516 -9.37 13.55 -16.48
C ILE A 516 -10.83 13.94 -16.69
N GLN A 517 -11.74 12.95 -16.69
CA GLN A 517 -13.15 13.17 -17.03
C GLN A 517 -14.13 12.39 -16.19
N ASN A 518 -15.36 12.89 -16.10
CA ASN A 518 -16.47 12.22 -15.42
C ASN A 518 -16.21 11.95 -13.93
N ASN A 519 -15.34 12.72 -13.27
CA ASN A 519 -15.05 12.52 -11.85
C ASN A 519 -15.91 13.45 -10.98
N ILE A 520 -16.23 12.99 -9.77
CA ILE A 520 -16.75 13.84 -8.69
C ILE A 520 -15.59 14.19 -7.76
N PHE A 521 -15.40 15.48 -7.50
CA PHE A 521 -14.43 16.02 -6.55
C PHE A 521 -15.16 16.81 -5.47
N TYR A 522 -15.34 16.20 -4.29
CA TYR A 522 -16.14 16.74 -3.20
C TYR A 522 -15.30 17.07 -1.98
N GLU A 523 -15.16 18.37 -1.70
CA GLU A 523 -14.48 18.98 -0.56
C GLU A 523 -13.00 18.60 -0.40
N ALA A 524 -12.15 19.62 -0.35
CA ALA A 524 -10.74 19.49 -0.07
C ALA A 524 -10.30 20.58 0.92
N THR A 525 -9.36 20.27 1.81
CA THR A 525 -8.94 21.23 2.84
C THR A 525 -8.08 22.38 2.30
N SER A 526 -7.56 22.27 1.07
CA SER A 526 -6.82 23.35 0.40
C SER A 526 -7.44 23.78 -0.93
N ALA A 527 -7.56 22.87 -1.90
CA ALA A 527 -8.12 23.18 -3.22
C ALA A 527 -8.59 21.92 -3.95
N GLY A 528 -9.52 22.04 -4.90
CA GLY A 528 -9.87 20.93 -5.78
C GLY A 528 -8.67 20.38 -6.56
N MET A 529 -7.90 21.26 -7.20
CA MET A 529 -6.65 20.93 -7.87
C MET A 529 -5.52 21.90 -7.55
N TYR A 530 -4.30 21.38 -7.54
CA TYR A 530 -3.07 22.15 -7.51
C TYR A 530 -2.17 21.75 -8.67
N TYR A 531 -1.64 22.74 -9.38
CA TYR A 531 -0.72 22.54 -10.49
C TYR A 531 0.52 23.41 -10.36
N LEU A 532 1.68 22.78 -10.31
CA LEU A 532 2.98 23.45 -10.40
C LEU A 532 3.52 23.38 -11.83
N LEU A 533 3.31 24.45 -12.60
CA LEU A 533 3.68 24.58 -14.01
C LEU A 533 5.21 24.56 -14.19
N TYR A 534 5.65 23.62 -15.04
CA TYR A 534 6.96 23.64 -15.71
C TYR A 534 6.81 23.48 -17.24
N SER A 535 5.71 22.86 -17.67
CA SER A 535 5.19 22.72 -19.04
C SER A 535 3.77 23.31 -19.14
N ASN A 536 3.16 23.29 -20.32
CA ASN A 536 1.81 23.83 -20.53
C ASN A 536 0.74 22.84 -20.06
N LEU A 537 -0.27 23.34 -19.32
CA LEU A 537 -1.51 22.60 -19.02
C LEU A 537 -2.21 22.05 -20.27
N ASP A 538 -1.97 22.63 -21.45
CA ASP A 538 -2.55 22.25 -22.74
C ASP A 538 -2.37 20.77 -23.13
N ASP A 539 -1.42 20.07 -22.51
CA ASP A 539 -1.11 18.66 -22.79
C ASP A 539 -2.07 17.68 -22.07
N MET A 540 -2.96 18.19 -21.21
CA MET A 540 -3.96 17.42 -20.47
C MET A 540 -5.40 17.86 -20.82
N GLU A 541 -6.35 16.93 -20.79
CA GLU A 541 -7.77 17.18 -21.01
C GLU A 541 -8.58 16.99 -19.73
N LEU A 542 -8.83 18.09 -19.02
CA LEU A 542 -9.76 18.14 -17.90
C LEU A 542 -11.15 18.55 -18.40
N ASN A 543 -12.17 17.69 -18.34
CA ASN A 543 -13.53 18.02 -18.78
C ASN A 543 -14.61 17.15 -18.12
N TYR A 544 -15.89 17.54 -18.17
CA TYR A 544 -17.00 16.73 -17.64
C TYR A 544 -16.81 16.30 -16.17
N ASN A 545 -16.20 17.14 -15.33
CA ASN A 545 -16.04 16.84 -13.90
C ASN A 545 -17.00 17.68 -13.06
N CYS A 546 -17.48 17.11 -11.96
CA CYS A 546 -18.25 17.81 -10.94
C CYS A 546 -17.32 18.25 -9.81
N TRP A 547 -17.31 19.55 -9.49
CA TRP A 547 -16.50 20.13 -8.42
C TRP A 547 -17.38 20.72 -7.32
N TYR A 548 -17.10 20.37 -6.06
CA TYR A 548 -17.80 20.96 -4.91
C TYR A 548 -16.81 21.30 -3.80
N GLN A 549 -16.72 22.56 -3.41
CA GLN A 549 -15.69 23.08 -2.49
C GLN A 549 -16.26 24.19 -1.59
N THR A 550 -17.02 23.85 -0.55
CA THR A 550 -17.52 24.86 0.40
C THR A 550 -16.54 25.16 1.52
N TRP A 551 -15.56 24.30 1.78
CA TRP A 551 -14.55 24.50 2.81
C TRP A 551 -13.58 25.64 2.47
N THR A 552 -13.14 25.70 1.21
CA THR A 552 -12.12 26.67 0.75
C THR A 552 -12.62 27.58 -0.37
N ASP A 553 -13.76 27.28 -0.99
CA ASP A 553 -14.23 27.85 -2.27
C ASP A 553 -13.27 27.60 -3.45
N THR A 554 -12.09 27.01 -3.23
CA THR A 554 -11.00 26.96 -4.21
C THR A 554 -11.09 25.69 -5.05
N VAL A 555 -11.35 25.84 -6.35
CA VAL A 555 -11.38 24.72 -7.29
C VAL A 555 -10.00 24.48 -7.90
N ALA A 556 -9.26 25.54 -8.27
CA ALA A 556 -7.94 25.39 -8.88
C ALA A 556 -6.93 26.46 -8.42
N ASP A 557 -5.76 26.02 -7.95
CA ASP A 557 -4.56 26.82 -7.68
C ASP A 557 -3.45 26.44 -8.67
N ILE A 558 -3.16 27.32 -9.63
CA ILE A 558 -2.17 27.11 -10.67
C ILE A 558 -0.98 28.03 -10.43
N ARG A 559 0.22 27.46 -10.32
CA ARG A 559 1.45 28.19 -9.97
C ARG A 559 2.59 27.96 -10.94
N TRP A 560 3.47 28.94 -11.04
CA TRP A 560 4.79 28.82 -11.67
C TRP A 560 5.86 29.05 -10.59
N GLY A 561 6.48 27.98 -10.10
CA GLY A 561 7.25 28.04 -8.86
C GLY A 561 6.38 28.58 -7.72
N GLU A 562 6.88 29.57 -6.99
CA GLU A 562 6.11 30.23 -5.91
C GLU A 562 5.05 31.23 -6.41
N SER A 563 5.06 31.59 -7.69
CA SER A 563 4.19 32.64 -8.25
C SER A 563 2.82 32.10 -8.63
N LEU A 564 1.76 32.76 -8.15
CA LEU A 564 0.39 32.47 -8.57
C LEU A 564 0.19 32.83 -10.05
N HIS A 565 -0.28 31.88 -10.85
CA HIS A 565 -0.54 32.04 -12.28
C HIS A 565 -2.04 32.08 -12.59
N GLY A 566 -2.82 31.18 -11.99
CA GLY A 566 -4.27 31.12 -12.11
C GLY A 566 -4.90 30.70 -10.78
N TYR A 567 -6.06 31.26 -10.47
CA TYR A 567 -6.78 30.95 -9.24
C TYR A 567 -8.28 31.02 -9.49
N TYR A 568 -8.95 29.88 -9.31
CA TYR A 568 -10.36 29.73 -9.68
C TYR A 568 -11.14 29.15 -8.51
N THR A 569 -12.22 29.83 -8.17
CA THR A 569 -13.20 29.42 -7.17
C THR A 569 -14.44 28.83 -7.84
N MET A 570 -15.35 28.24 -7.05
CA MET A 570 -16.60 27.70 -7.58
C MET A 570 -17.39 28.75 -8.40
N SER A 571 -17.32 30.02 -7.99
CA SER A 571 -18.08 31.10 -8.62
C SER A 571 -17.53 31.57 -9.97
N ASN A 572 -16.23 31.41 -10.21
CA ASN A 572 -15.57 31.89 -11.44
C ASN A 572 -14.90 30.77 -12.24
N PHE A 573 -15.18 29.49 -11.94
CA PHE A 573 -14.54 28.37 -12.62
C PHE A 573 -14.74 28.36 -14.15
N ASN A 574 -15.81 28.97 -14.67
CA ASN A 574 -15.99 29.19 -16.11
C ASN A 574 -14.87 30.02 -16.77
N GLU A 575 -14.12 30.81 -16.00
CA GLU A 575 -12.93 31.54 -16.49
C GLU A 575 -11.77 30.58 -16.78
N PHE A 576 -11.68 29.43 -16.11
CA PHE A 576 -10.66 28.41 -16.37
C PHE A 576 -10.70 27.91 -17.82
N TYR A 577 -11.90 27.72 -18.37
CA TYR A 577 -12.09 27.42 -19.79
C TYR A 577 -11.59 28.54 -20.70
N THR A 578 -11.81 29.79 -20.32
CA THR A 578 -11.37 30.94 -21.14
C THR A 578 -9.84 31.04 -21.17
N ASP A 579 -9.19 30.73 -20.04
CA ASP A 579 -7.74 30.87 -19.88
C ASP A 579 -6.96 29.68 -20.44
N TYR A 580 -7.47 28.45 -20.30
CA TYR A 580 -6.78 27.20 -20.67
C TYR A 580 -7.49 26.37 -21.74
N ASN A 581 -8.66 26.77 -22.22
CA ASN A 581 -9.48 25.99 -23.16
C ASN A 581 -9.81 24.56 -22.66
N GLN A 582 -9.99 24.42 -21.34
CA GLN A 582 -10.32 23.16 -20.65
C GLN A 582 -11.62 23.28 -19.85
N SER A 583 -12.23 22.16 -19.48
CA SER A 583 -13.38 22.10 -18.56
C SER A 583 -14.67 22.77 -19.04
N LEU A 584 -14.90 22.83 -20.35
CA LEU A 584 -16.12 23.41 -20.93
C LEU A 584 -17.43 22.80 -20.39
N HIS A 585 -17.43 21.49 -20.11
CA HIS A 585 -18.59 20.74 -19.61
C HIS A 585 -18.46 20.36 -18.13
N SER A 586 -17.38 20.79 -17.46
CA SER A 586 -17.27 20.66 -16.01
C SER A 586 -18.14 21.73 -15.33
N PHE A 587 -18.62 21.45 -14.12
CA PHE A 587 -19.45 22.38 -13.37
C PHE A 587 -19.17 22.33 -11.88
N CYS A 588 -19.59 23.39 -11.17
CA CYS A 588 -19.39 23.53 -9.72
C CYS A 588 -20.74 23.52 -8.98
N GLU A 589 -21.24 22.33 -8.65
CA GLU A 589 -22.52 22.13 -7.95
C GLU A 589 -22.42 20.95 -6.98
N ASP A 590 -23.32 20.88 -6.00
CA ASP A 590 -23.39 19.74 -5.10
C ASP A 590 -23.78 18.48 -5.90
N PRO A 591 -22.99 17.39 -5.87
CA PRO A 591 -23.33 16.15 -6.56
C PRO A 591 -24.57 15.47 -5.99
N ASP A 592 -25.11 15.91 -4.84
CA ASP A 592 -26.33 15.38 -4.22
C ASP A 592 -26.24 13.87 -3.99
N LEU A 593 -25.17 13.45 -3.30
CA LEU A 593 -24.96 12.06 -2.91
C LEU A 593 -25.98 11.65 -1.83
N THR A 594 -26.37 10.37 -1.81
CA THR A 594 -27.36 9.83 -0.87
C THR A 594 -26.96 10.04 0.58
N SER A 595 -25.70 9.73 0.92
CA SER A 595 -25.12 10.15 2.18
C SER A 595 -23.60 10.13 2.11
N THR A 596 -22.97 11.25 2.44
CA THR A 596 -21.53 11.28 2.73
C THR A 596 -21.18 10.65 4.07
N ILE A 597 -22.18 10.41 4.94
CA ILE A 597 -22.04 9.70 6.21
C ILE A 597 -22.20 8.20 5.94
N GLY A 598 -21.17 7.42 6.26
CA GLY A 598 -21.15 5.98 5.93
C GLY A 598 -20.93 5.69 4.44
N LEU A 599 -20.52 6.70 3.66
CA LEU A 599 -20.00 6.59 2.29
C LEU A 599 -20.97 5.96 1.28
N ASN A 600 -22.26 6.27 1.41
CA ASN A 600 -23.24 5.93 0.39
C ASN A 600 -23.18 6.97 -0.75
N VAL A 601 -22.27 6.73 -1.69
CA VAL A 601 -21.97 7.60 -2.83
C VAL A 601 -22.92 7.46 -4.02
N ASN A 602 -24.07 6.79 -3.85
CA ASN A 602 -25.10 6.77 -4.88
C ASN A 602 -25.68 8.17 -5.11
N LEU A 603 -25.91 8.53 -6.37
CA LEU A 603 -26.56 9.79 -6.74
C LEU A 603 -28.03 9.81 -6.30
N GLN A 604 -28.51 10.94 -5.79
CA GLN A 604 -29.94 11.16 -5.60
C GLN A 604 -30.59 11.60 -6.91
N ASN A 605 -31.91 11.48 -7.01
CA ASN A 605 -32.67 11.77 -8.22
C ASN A 605 -32.62 13.24 -8.68
N SER A 606 -32.15 14.16 -7.84
CA SER A 606 -31.92 15.57 -8.16
C SER A 606 -30.47 15.90 -8.50
N SER A 607 -29.59 14.90 -8.50
CA SER A 607 -28.17 15.10 -8.75
C SER A 607 -27.93 15.71 -10.13
N PRO A 608 -27.08 16.75 -10.23
CA PRO A 608 -26.64 17.30 -11.52
C PRO A 608 -25.64 16.38 -12.24
N CYS A 609 -25.19 15.29 -11.62
CA CYS A 609 -24.24 14.35 -12.19
C CYS A 609 -24.89 13.28 -13.08
N ILE A 610 -26.22 13.15 -13.00
CA ILE A 610 -26.99 12.19 -13.80
C ILE A 610 -26.99 12.62 -15.27
N ASP A 611 -26.64 11.70 -16.16
CA ASP A 611 -26.52 11.85 -17.62
C ASP A 611 -25.64 13.03 -18.05
N ALA A 612 -24.69 13.43 -17.21
CA ALA A 612 -23.87 14.63 -17.39
C ALA A 612 -22.45 14.35 -17.89
N GLY A 613 -22.03 13.08 -17.96
CA GLY A 613 -20.67 12.70 -18.36
C GLY A 613 -20.46 12.65 -19.87
N ASN A 614 -19.22 12.38 -20.28
CA ASN A 614 -18.88 12.15 -21.68
C ASN A 614 -19.14 10.68 -22.07
N PRO A 615 -20.11 10.35 -22.93
CA PRO A 615 -20.41 8.96 -23.27
C PRO A 615 -19.38 8.34 -24.23
N ASN A 616 -18.48 9.14 -24.81
CA ASN A 616 -17.52 8.68 -25.81
C ASN A 616 -16.12 8.40 -25.23
N ILE A 617 -15.90 8.60 -23.93
CA ILE A 617 -14.57 8.45 -23.34
C ILE A 617 -14.24 7.00 -23.01
N LEU A 618 -13.39 6.36 -23.82
CA LEU A 618 -12.88 5.02 -23.50
C LEU A 618 -11.55 5.15 -22.74
N PRO A 619 -11.29 4.30 -21.73
CA PRO A 619 -12.04 3.08 -21.39
C PRO A 619 -12.83 3.18 -20.05
N TYR A 620 -14.11 3.59 -20.05
CA TYR A 620 -14.94 3.68 -18.82
C TYR A 620 -15.29 2.34 -18.14
N GLY A 621 -15.19 1.20 -18.84
CA GLY A 621 -15.49 -0.15 -18.32
C GLY A 621 -16.95 -0.58 -18.45
N ASP A 622 -17.24 -1.88 -18.47
CA ASP A 622 -18.63 -2.35 -18.69
C ASP A 622 -19.53 -2.11 -17.47
N LEU A 623 -18.96 -2.12 -16.27
CA LEU A 623 -19.67 -1.98 -15.00
C LEU A 623 -19.11 -0.83 -14.17
N ASP A 624 -19.97 -0.18 -13.38
CA ASP A 624 -19.63 0.82 -12.38
C ASP A 624 -19.05 0.17 -11.09
N TYR A 625 -18.77 1.00 -10.10
CA TYR A 625 -18.23 0.56 -8.80
C TYR A 625 -19.13 -0.46 -8.06
N PHE A 626 -20.45 -0.39 -8.26
CA PHE A 626 -21.43 -1.28 -7.63
C PHE A 626 -21.79 -2.50 -8.50
N GLY A 627 -21.13 -2.67 -9.65
CA GLY A 627 -21.41 -3.77 -10.59
C GLY A 627 -22.62 -3.53 -11.49
N ILE A 628 -23.05 -2.28 -11.66
CA ILE A 628 -24.16 -1.86 -12.53
C ILE A 628 -23.60 -1.54 -13.92
N GLU A 629 -24.32 -1.91 -14.99
CA GLU A 629 -23.92 -1.58 -16.37
C GLU A 629 -23.73 -0.07 -16.56
N ARG A 630 -22.56 0.34 -17.08
CA ARG A 630 -22.27 1.72 -17.49
C ARG A 630 -23.06 2.10 -18.74
N LEU A 631 -23.35 3.40 -18.91
CA LEU A 631 -24.18 3.94 -19.99
C LEU A 631 -25.63 3.44 -19.90
N LEU A 632 -26.28 3.82 -18.80
CA LEU A 632 -27.71 3.58 -18.57
C LEU A 632 -28.43 4.94 -18.61
N ASP A 633 -29.57 5.01 -19.29
CA ASP A 633 -30.53 6.11 -19.07
C ASP A 633 -31.15 5.92 -17.67
N GLY A 634 -30.44 6.41 -16.66
CA GLY A 634 -30.80 6.26 -15.25
C GLY A 634 -32.05 7.05 -14.89
N ASN A 635 -32.31 8.16 -15.57
CA ASN A 635 -33.39 9.09 -15.24
C ASN A 635 -34.69 8.84 -16.05
N GLY A 636 -34.60 8.14 -17.18
CA GLY A 636 -35.69 7.76 -18.06
C GLY A 636 -36.04 8.76 -19.17
N ASP A 637 -35.14 9.65 -19.55
CA ASP A 637 -35.35 10.70 -20.57
C ASP A 637 -35.02 10.27 -22.01
N GLU A 638 -34.66 9.00 -22.21
CA GLU A 638 -34.25 8.36 -23.46
C GLU A 638 -32.84 8.76 -23.95
N GLU A 639 -32.08 9.55 -23.20
CA GLU A 639 -30.67 9.85 -23.47
C GLU A 639 -29.79 8.86 -22.70
N ILE A 640 -28.97 8.08 -23.41
CA ILE A 640 -28.05 7.13 -22.77
C ILE A 640 -26.69 7.81 -22.65
N VAL A 641 -26.40 8.32 -21.46
CA VAL A 641 -25.12 8.97 -21.13
C VAL A 641 -24.51 8.25 -19.93
N VAL A 642 -23.24 8.52 -19.67
CA VAL A 642 -22.58 8.03 -18.46
C VAL A 642 -22.77 9.06 -17.36
N ASP A 643 -23.11 8.61 -16.16
CA ASP A 643 -23.12 9.49 -14.99
C ASP A 643 -21.70 9.89 -14.57
N ILE A 644 -21.56 11.12 -14.09
CA ILE A 644 -20.30 11.59 -13.48
C ILE A 644 -20.14 10.91 -12.12
N GLY A 645 -18.98 10.31 -11.88
CA GLY A 645 -18.61 9.61 -10.64
C GLY A 645 -18.50 8.09 -10.82
N CYS A 646 -18.20 7.41 -9.72
CA CYS A 646 -17.97 5.96 -9.70
C CYS A 646 -19.26 5.11 -9.78
N ALA A 647 -20.41 5.74 -9.55
CA ALA A 647 -21.72 5.09 -9.49
C ALA A 647 -22.63 5.57 -10.62
N GLU A 648 -23.31 4.64 -11.29
CA GLU A 648 -24.43 4.91 -12.19
C GLU A 648 -25.74 5.02 -11.39
N TYR A 649 -26.50 6.07 -11.66
CA TYR A 649 -27.79 6.29 -11.05
C TYR A 649 -28.78 5.26 -11.58
N GLN A 650 -29.35 4.50 -10.66
CA GLN A 650 -30.52 3.68 -10.93
C GLN A 650 -31.74 4.35 -10.35
N ASN A 651 -32.62 4.85 -11.21
CA ASN A 651 -33.94 5.25 -10.74
C ASN A 651 -34.67 4.02 -10.19
N PRO A 652 -35.03 3.99 -8.90
CA PRO A 652 -35.71 2.84 -8.31
C PRO A 652 -37.08 2.54 -8.95
N LEU A 653 -37.61 3.46 -9.77
CA LEU A 653 -38.85 3.30 -10.53
C LEU A 653 -38.63 2.87 -11.99
N TYR A 654 -37.40 2.91 -12.51
CA TYR A 654 -37.04 2.64 -13.91
C TYR A 654 -36.25 1.33 -14.04
N VAL A 655 -36.75 0.27 -13.40
CA VAL A 655 -36.42 -1.07 -13.89
C VAL A 655 -37.09 -1.20 -15.25
N LYS A 656 -36.36 -1.61 -16.29
CA LYS A 656 -36.94 -1.98 -17.59
C LYS A 656 -37.84 -3.20 -17.39
N GLN A 657 -39.05 -2.94 -16.89
CA GLN A 657 -39.94 -3.94 -16.32
C GLN A 657 -40.81 -4.50 -17.45
N GLU A 658 -40.44 -5.66 -17.99
CA GLU A 658 -41.46 -6.54 -18.54
C GLU A 658 -42.26 -7.11 -17.35
N ILE A 659 -43.21 -6.32 -16.83
CA ILE A 659 -44.25 -6.85 -15.94
C ILE A 659 -45.17 -7.70 -16.82
N GLU A 660 -44.84 -8.98 -16.96
CA GLU A 660 -45.84 -9.95 -17.34
C GLU A 660 -46.79 -10.14 -16.15
N SER A 661 -47.99 -9.57 -16.26
CA SER A 661 -49.06 -9.81 -15.29
C SER A 661 -49.63 -11.23 -15.47
N MET A 662 -48.90 -12.23 -14.99
CA MET A 662 -49.42 -13.58 -14.78
C MET A 662 -49.24 -13.98 -13.32
N ASP A 663 -50.28 -14.57 -12.75
CA ASP A 663 -50.19 -15.17 -11.42
C ASP A 663 -49.23 -16.38 -11.48
N PHE A 664 -48.14 -16.34 -10.72
CA PHE A 664 -47.09 -17.37 -10.72
C PHE A 664 -46.93 -18.09 -9.37
N ILE A 665 -47.73 -17.74 -8.34
CA ILE A 665 -47.79 -18.43 -7.05
C ILE A 665 -49.17 -19.03 -6.77
N TYR A 666 -49.20 -20.23 -6.20
CA TYR A 666 -50.43 -20.92 -5.79
C TYR A 666 -50.19 -21.85 -4.57
N PRO A 667 -51.14 -22.00 -3.62
CA PRO A 667 -52.38 -21.26 -3.50
C PRO A 667 -52.14 -19.83 -3.03
N ASN A 668 -53.00 -18.91 -3.47
CA ASN A 668 -53.01 -17.54 -3.01
C ASN A 668 -54.47 -17.03 -2.98
N PRO A 669 -55.10 -16.87 -1.81
CA PRO A 669 -54.49 -16.88 -0.47
C PRO A 669 -53.91 -18.24 -0.02
N SER A 670 -52.86 -18.19 0.81
CA SER A 670 -52.09 -19.33 1.33
C SER A 670 -52.27 -19.49 2.85
N ASP A 671 -52.15 -20.71 3.36
CA ASP A 671 -52.08 -21.07 4.79
C ASP A 671 -50.63 -21.21 5.30
N GLY A 672 -49.68 -20.61 4.57
CA GLY A 672 -48.25 -20.63 4.87
C GLY A 672 -47.45 -21.62 4.02
N ILE A 673 -48.06 -22.26 3.03
CA ILE A 673 -47.36 -23.04 1.99
C ILE A 673 -47.74 -22.48 0.62
N ILE A 674 -46.74 -22.14 -0.20
CA ILE A 674 -46.92 -21.69 -1.58
C ILE A 674 -46.02 -22.47 -2.54
N TYR A 675 -46.48 -22.60 -3.78
CA TYR A 675 -45.76 -23.20 -4.90
C TYR A 675 -45.61 -22.15 -6.01
N ILE A 676 -44.47 -22.19 -6.69
CA ILE A 676 -44.23 -21.39 -7.90
C ILE A 676 -44.63 -22.23 -9.12
N ASP A 677 -45.34 -21.63 -10.08
CA ASP A 677 -45.81 -22.33 -11.29
C ASP A 677 -44.62 -22.89 -12.10
N SER A 678 -44.72 -24.17 -12.46
CA SER A 678 -43.65 -24.95 -13.08
C SER A 678 -43.40 -24.64 -14.55
N ASP A 679 -44.37 -24.04 -15.24
CA ASP A 679 -44.23 -23.67 -16.66
C ASP A 679 -43.38 -22.41 -16.87
N MET A 680 -42.81 -21.83 -15.80
CA MET A 680 -42.12 -20.54 -15.80
C MET A 680 -40.69 -20.55 -15.24
N ILE A 681 -40.07 -21.72 -15.01
CA ILE A 681 -38.76 -21.80 -14.31
C ILE A 681 -37.62 -22.32 -15.20
N HIS A 682 -36.53 -21.54 -15.26
CA HIS A 682 -35.17 -22.06 -15.43
C HIS A 682 -34.47 -22.03 -14.05
N THR A 683 -33.49 -22.91 -13.83
CA THR A 683 -32.85 -23.13 -12.51
C THR A 683 -32.18 -21.86 -11.95
N ASP A 684 -32.13 -21.72 -10.62
CA ASP A 684 -31.49 -20.65 -9.81
C ASP A 684 -32.25 -19.31 -9.66
N MET A 685 -33.37 -19.32 -8.93
CA MET A 685 -34.17 -18.12 -8.62
C MET A 685 -34.03 -17.67 -7.16
N ASN A 686 -33.90 -16.37 -6.88
CA ASN A 686 -33.98 -15.83 -5.53
C ASN A 686 -35.41 -15.35 -5.23
N ILE A 687 -35.93 -15.68 -4.05
CA ILE A 687 -37.26 -15.28 -3.59
C ILE A 687 -37.12 -14.35 -2.40
N GLU A 688 -37.79 -13.22 -2.45
CA GLU A 688 -37.90 -12.24 -1.37
C GLU A 688 -39.37 -11.98 -1.08
N ILE A 689 -39.78 -11.90 0.19
CA ILE A 689 -41.14 -11.53 0.56
C ILE A 689 -41.08 -10.28 1.44
N PHE A 690 -41.87 -9.30 1.04
CA PHE A 690 -41.98 -8.01 1.72
C PHE A 690 -43.37 -7.84 2.33
N THR A 691 -43.44 -7.15 3.45
CA THR A 691 -44.71 -6.62 4.00
C THR A 691 -45.31 -5.57 3.06
N SER A 692 -46.58 -5.20 3.28
CA SER A 692 -47.21 -4.10 2.55
C SER A 692 -46.55 -2.73 2.75
N SER A 693 -45.68 -2.56 3.75
CA SER A 693 -44.88 -1.35 3.98
C SER A 693 -43.47 -1.43 3.40
N GLY A 694 -43.13 -2.50 2.65
CA GLY A 694 -41.83 -2.65 1.98
C GLY A 694 -40.72 -3.28 2.83
N GLN A 695 -41.00 -3.74 4.06
CA GLN A 695 -40.01 -4.44 4.90
C GLN A 695 -39.83 -5.89 4.43
N LEU A 696 -38.61 -6.33 4.18
CA LEU A 696 -38.25 -7.73 3.89
C LEU A 696 -38.48 -8.62 5.12
N VAL A 697 -39.18 -9.75 4.94
CA VAL A 697 -39.56 -10.68 6.02
C VAL A 697 -39.22 -12.15 5.75
N PHE A 698 -38.88 -12.49 4.50
CA PHE A 698 -38.44 -13.82 4.12
C PHE A 698 -37.55 -13.71 2.88
N GLN A 699 -36.49 -14.50 2.84
CA GLN A 699 -35.60 -14.60 1.69
C GLN A 699 -35.13 -16.04 1.49
N LEU A 700 -35.04 -16.46 0.24
CA LEU A 700 -34.54 -17.78 -0.16
C LEU A 700 -33.67 -17.62 -1.40
N PHE A 701 -32.41 -18.07 -1.31
CA PHE A 701 -31.46 -18.04 -2.41
C PHE A 701 -31.45 -19.37 -3.16
N LYS A 702 -31.27 -19.32 -4.49
CA LYS A 702 -31.23 -20.52 -5.36
C LYS A 702 -32.40 -21.47 -5.10
N ALA A 703 -33.61 -20.92 -5.03
CA ALA A 703 -34.82 -21.70 -4.87
C ALA A 703 -34.98 -22.65 -6.09
N GLU A 704 -34.94 -23.95 -5.84
CA GLU A 704 -35.35 -24.95 -6.82
C GLU A 704 -36.88 -24.96 -6.99
N LEU A 705 -37.38 -25.54 -8.08
CA LEU A 705 -38.80 -25.87 -8.28
C LEU A 705 -39.33 -26.65 -7.08
N GLY A 706 -40.04 -26.00 -6.16
CA GLY A 706 -40.41 -26.63 -4.90
C GLY A 706 -41.26 -25.78 -3.96
N GLU A 707 -41.80 -26.46 -2.95
CA GLU A 707 -42.63 -25.91 -1.88
C GLU A 707 -41.89 -24.82 -1.10
N ILE A 708 -42.47 -23.63 -1.00
CA ILE A 708 -41.97 -22.55 -0.13
C ILE A 708 -42.83 -22.51 1.14
N ASN A 709 -42.19 -22.78 2.27
CA ASN A 709 -42.83 -22.78 3.58
C ASN A 709 -42.60 -21.45 4.30
N ILE A 710 -43.69 -20.71 4.47
CA ILE A 710 -43.75 -19.37 5.07
C ILE A 710 -44.75 -19.33 6.23
N LYS A 711 -45.04 -20.47 6.86
CA LYS A 711 -45.95 -20.58 8.03
C LYS A 711 -45.52 -19.74 9.23
N ALA A 712 -44.25 -19.34 9.29
CA ALA A 712 -43.73 -18.47 10.35
C ALA A 712 -44.19 -17.01 10.21
N LEU A 713 -44.65 -16.60 9.01
CA LEU A 713 -45.17 -15.26 8.78
C LEU A 713 -46.60 -15.14 9.33
N PRO A 714 -46.95 -14.03 10.01
CA PRO A 714 -48.32 -13.81 10.47
C PRO A 714 -49.31 -13.63 9.31
N PRO A 715 -50.62 -13.89 9.52
CA PRO A 715 -51.64 -13.59 8.51
C PRO A 715 -51.59 -12.13 8.08
N GLY A 716 -51.63 -11.88 6.77
CA GLY A 716 -51.40 -10.54 6.26
C GLY A 716 -51.26 -10.44 4.74
N LEU A 717 -51.07 -9.21 4.30
CA LEU A 717 -50.76 -8.86 2.91
C LEU A 717 -49.26 -8.70 2.73
N TYR A 718 -48.72 -9.43 1.77
CA TYR A 718 -47.32 -9.43 1.40
C TYR A 718 -47.15 -9.24 -0.11
N TYR A 719 -45.92 -8.96 -0.52
CA TYR A 719 -45.47 -8.98 -1.90
C TYR A 719 -44.31 -9.94 -2.02
N LEU A 720 -44.45 -10.96 -2.88
CA LEU A 720 -43.38 -11.86 -3.22
C LEU A 720 -42.68 -11.34 -4.47
N LYS A 721 -41.36 -11.20 -4.40
CA LYS A 721 -40.45 -10.83 -5.47
C LYS A 721 -39.60 -12.05 -5.81
N ALA A 722 -39.63 -12.46 -7.07
CA ALA A 722 -38.84 -13.53 -7.63
C ALA A 722 -37.80 -12.92 -8.58
N ILE A 723 -36.53 -13.31 -8.43
CA ILE A 723 -35.38 -12.76 -9.16
C ILE A 723 -34.68 -13.92 -9.87
N GLU A 724 -34.62 -13.88 -11.20
CA GLU A 724 -33.93 -14.85 -12.04
C GLU A 724 -33.04 -14.08 -13.02
N ALA A 725 -31.71 -14.10 -12.80
CA ALA A 725 -30.77 -13.22 -13.50
C ALA A 725 -31.27 -11.76 -13.52
N ASN A 726 -31.51 -11.19 -14.70
CA ASN A 726 -31.98 -9.81 -14.88
C ASN A 726 -33.52 -9.67 -14.88
N LYS A 727 -34.27 -10.73 -14.55
CA LYS A 727 -35.74 -10.73 -14.55
C LYS A 727 -36.28 -10.69 -13.12
N ILE A 728 -37.09 -9.68 -12.84
CA ILE A 728 -37.80 -9.54 -11.57
C ILE A 728 -39.30 -9.67 -11.81
N ARG A 729 -39.94 -10.60 -11.09
CA ARG A 729 -41.40 -10.76 -11.06
C ARG A 729 -41.91 -10.47 -9.66
N VAL A 730 -43.01 -9.73 -9.57
CA VAL A 730 -43.63 -9.40 -8.27
C VAL A 730 -45.09 -9.81 -8.29
N GLN A 731 -45.53 -10.54 -7.27
CA GLN A 731 -46.94 -10.89 -7.08
C GLN A 731 -47.38 -10.62 -5.65
N LYS A 732 -48.60 -10.11 -5.52
CA LYS A 732 -49.30 -10.00 -4.24
C LYS A 732 -49.50 -11.38 -3.62
N LEU A 733 -49.16 -11.54 -2.36
CA LEU A 733 -49.36 -12.77 -1.58
C LEU A 733 -50.26 -12.48 -0.37
N ILE A 734 -51.33 -13.27 -0.18
CA ILE A 734 -52.22 -13.17 0.97
C ILE A 734 -52.02 -14.41 1.85
N LEU A 735 -51.62 -14.21 3.11
CA LEU A 735 -51.56 -15.27 4.12
C LEU A 735 -52.79 -15.22 5.04
N GLN A 736 -53.45 -16.37 5.24
CA GLN A 736 -54.66 -16.51 6.05
C GLN A 736 -54.41 -17.06 7.45
#